data_AF-A0A5P8NZ96-F1
#
_entry.id   AF-A0A5P8NZ96-F1
#
_cell.length_a   1.000
_cell.length_b   1.000
_cell.length_c   1.000
_cell.angle_alpha   90.00
_cell.angle_beta   90.00
_cell.angle_gamma   90.00
#
_symmetry.space_group_name_H-M   'P 1'
#
loop_
_entity.id
_entity.type
_entity.pdbx_description
1 polymer ?
#
loop_
_entity_poly.entity_id
_entity_poly.type
_entity_poly.pdbx_seq_one_letter_code
_entity_poly.pdbx_strand_id
1 'polypeptide(L)'
;MLIGLFVRNIKSYEKTFYIPTVKNNKPFTFYIGENGVGKSSILEALDIFFNNREWNINRNSKKHDAFICPVFLIKKESLNLTNNELKIISTINDLFLSWDINDTNYLKSNQHVLNFFYFLQEVKEMNNLNDYYLLLTPLHVSKQVNDYFFSFEKFITNQMEFDIGDVKNLIEKIKNIYSYIYVPVETPVDEILKMETTEMQMLLSEDILEYTEKMLSSKASIDGKKISIVDSINNKLDIFMYEVNDIISNIDNSYAYTADRQFKKYLTPKDIREQIFKAYFSIRSLSKNGKDIVQLSSGEKRKALIDIATAFLKQSSKRAKEVILAVDEPETSMHMKNVFDQFKQLESLVLEHNVQFIGTTHWYGFLPISDYGNLNHIALEDNDIKIKNLDFYNLFEQQDLFPDDIEMKSFFELVTSIITSIKSTTRFNKWIICEGSDDKKYLEYYLKFNQKNSNLRIIPVSGCGNVKKLYHLLYASLSQKDRVKIHGKILCLVDTDLRQFGLDNNILSDKDNTIYIRRIQIHKDIIKLDKIAQNTQRYSQTEVEDCLEPKKYFDTIKHIAIGTDIEQILNSYKQNNNCKISRIPSNNGEAVLLKFDEANGLIEHVNQFSEVISFLEKTSTKQQICNYYVSKYNSEFIPSWILDIVELLELDSCDIPSIDVKQEGTKALGRKQVIDTKKTIEEPIETKEKVEKTISNKNEIKLSKDNKEAKEDISNQEKIKLSSNNKEDLKETLDIEKGRTKLIDKEKSIDFSELDAELLKLFEQEKFSNNDSHIINDYMSKNFNNESFIYLLNKYFIKLSNNLNILHNIINHEIPIKFSIDDLLNNIQTLTSGSQYKLHLILEIMFISMKTFKQDDLEKVTNIINSRNVVNNTADINEFYFTIYVALKLNNLDELRLLFSESALINIINSVETIIYYQHFGKYIQIGYEFKNIIGLSNNLFNGSSYAPYLDIYIHALKQYEAFELLLDEDKKGTFRKKLDNYYKNKPKQNTKYNKLFNKIFSKFSLKEN
;
A
#
# COMPACT_ATOMS: atom_id res chain seq x y z
N MET A 1 8.51 10.10 25.20
CA MET A 1 9.08 9.74 23.88
C MET A 1 10.05 10.80 23.36
N LEU A 2 11.19 10.37 22.80
CA LEU A 2 12.13 11.21 22.03
C LEU A 2 11.63 11.30 20.58
N ILE A 3 11.43 12.51 20.04
CA ILE A 3 10.84 12.70 18.70
C ILE A 3 11.83 13.23 17.64
N GLY A 4 12.93 13.83 18.07
CA GLY A 4 13.98 14.30 17.16
C GLY A 4 15.24 14.73 17.89
N LEU A 5 16.24 15.13 17.12
CA LEU A 5 17.54 15.57 17.60
C LEU A 5 18.06 16.71 16.73
N PHE A 6 18.44 17.83 17.35
CA PHE A 6 19.38 18.76 16.75
C PHE A 6 20.81 18.40 17.17
N VAL A 7 21.72 18.42 16.22
CA VAL A 7 23.15 18.15 16.46
C VAL A 7 24.02 19.12 15.67
N ARG A 8 25.12 19.57 16.27
CA ARG A 8 26.13 20.43 15.63
C ARG A 8 27.54 20.11 16.11
N ASN A 9 28.48 20.04 15.17
CA ASN A 9 29.91 19.78 15.37
C ASN A 9 30.25 18.42 16.02
N ILE A 10 29.41 17.38 15.83
CA ILE A 10 29.63 16.03 16.37
C ILE A 10 29.96 15.08 15.22
N LYS A 11 31.13 14.42 15.27
CA LYS A 11 31.66 13.52 14.22
C LYS A 11 31.38 14.03 12.79
N SER A 12 30.47 13.41 12.03
CA SER A 12 30.16 13.77 10.64
C SER A 12 29.32 15.04 10.48
N TYR A 13 28.67 15.53 11.54
CA TYR A 13 27.75 16.66 11.49
C TYR A 13 28.47 18.00 11.73
N GLU A 14 29.09 18.56 10.69
CA GLU A 14 29.90 19.80 10.75
C GLU A 14 29.11 21.10 10.95
N LYS A 15 27.80 21.07 10.73
CA LYS A 15 26.87 22.20 10.92
C LYS A 15 25.65 21.73 11.72
N THR A 16 24.68 22.61 11.95
CA THR A 16 23.42 22.23 12.59
C THR A 16 22.58 21.40 11.64
N PHE A 17 22.15 20.21 12.08
CA PHE A 17 21.15 19.40 11.41
C PHE A 17 19.97 19.14 12.36
N TYR A 18 18.79 18.94 11.79
CA TYR A 18 17.64 18.36 12.49
C TYR A 18 17.44 16.92 11.98
N ILE A 19 17.28 15.99 12.91
CA ILE A 19 17.20 14.55 12.66
C ILE A 19 15.95 14.02 13.37
N PRO A 20 14.87 13.65 12.68
CA PRO A 20 13.70 13.05 13.31
C PRO A 20 14.03 11.64 13.81
N THR A 21 13.52 11.28 15.00
CA THR A 21 13.69 9.95 15.61
C THR A 21 12.41 9.14 15.63
N VAL A 22 11.33 9.65 15.03
CA VAL A 22 10.03 8.98 14.83
C VAL A 22 9.42 9.45 13.50
N LYS A 23 8.48 8.68 12.95
CA LYS A 23 7.45 9.15 12.02
C LYS A 23 6.12 8.52 12.41
N ASN A 24 5.01 9.21 12.20
CA ASN A 24 3.65 8.72 12.48
C ASN A 24 3.49 8.13 13.91
N ASN A 25 4.17 8.74 14.88
CA ASN A 25 4.27 8.31 16.29
C ASN A 25 4.81 6.88 16.53
N LYS A 26 5.44 6.24 15.54
CA LYS A 26 6.00 4.89 15.65
C LYS A 26 7.43 4.99 16.23
N PRO A 27 7.71 4.52 17.47
CA PRO A 27 9.02 4.66 18.13
C PRO A 27 9.98 3.53 17.75
N PHE A 28 9.96 3.12 16.48
CA PHE A 28 10.84 2.11 15.89
C PHE A 28 11.53 2.73 14.68
N THR A 29 12.81 3.03 14.80
CA THR A 29 13.53 3.90 13.85
C THR A 29 14.81 3.24 13.39
N PHE A 30 15.08 3.26 12.08
CA PHE A 30 16.39 2.89 11.53
C PHE A 30 17.04 4.03 10.73
N TYR A 31 18.35 4.18 10.89
CA TYR A 31 19.20 5.00 10.04
C TYR A 31 19.94 4.12 9.02
N ILE A 32 19.85 4.46 7.74
CA ILE A 32 20.56 3.78 6.63
C ILE A 32 21.31 4.80 5.76
N GLY A 33 22.24 4.32 4.94
CA GLY A 33 23.13 5.16 4.13
C GLY A 33 24.55 4.61 4.08
N GLU A 34 25.45 5.27 3.37
CA GLU A 34 26.84 4.82 3.18
C GLU A 34 27.68 4.79 4.48
N ASN A 35 28.84 4.12 4.41
CA ASN A 35 29.80 4.09 5.53
C ASN A 35 30.37 5.49 5.77
N GLY A 36 30.49 5.90 7.04
CA GLY A 36 31.03 7.22 7.41
C GLY A 36 30.06 8.40 7.34
N VAL A 37 28.87 8.26 6.73
CA VAL A 37 27.89 9.36 6.59
C VAL A 37 27.36 9.92 7.93
N GLY A 38 27.56 9.20 9.04
CA GLY A 38 27.23 9.69 10.39
C GLY A 38 26.09 8.98 11.10
N LYS A 39 25.65 7.79 10.63
CA LYS A 39 24.59 6.98 11.27
C LYS A 39 24.83 6.77 12.77
N SER A 40 25.94 6.12 13.13
CA SER A 40 26.33 5.85 14.53
C SER A 40 26.56 7.13 15.34
N SER A 41 26.95 8.23 14.68
CA SER A 41 27.17 9.53 15.32
C SER A 41 25.89 10.12 15.94
N ILE A 42 24.71 9.73 15.45
CA ILE A 42 23.41 10.09 16.04
C ILE A 42 23.24 9.39 17.39
N LEU A 43 23.48 8.08 17.42
CA LEU A 43 23.32 7.25 18.62
C LEU A 43 24.37 7.63 19.68
N GLU A 44 25.59 7.97 19.27
CA GLU A 44 26.63 8.51 20.16
C GLU A 44 26.30 9.90 20.70
N ALA A 45 25.69 10.79 19.90
CA ALA A 45 25.26 12.10 20.39
C ALA A 45 24.19 11.96 21.50
N LEU A 46 23.28 11.01 21.35
CA LEU A 46 22.32 10.67 22.40
C LEU A 46 23.02 10.04 23.63
N ASP A 47 24.05 9.19 23.45
CA ASP A 47 24.83 8.62 24.57
C ASP A 47 25.59 9.70 25.36
N ILE A 48 26.15 10.70 24.68
CA ILE A 48 26.74 11.89 25.32
C ILE A 48 25.67 12.64 26.14
N PHE A 49 24.46 12.81 25.61
CA PHE A 49 23.39 13.54 26.29
C PHE A 49 22.85 12.83 27.55
N PHE A 50 22.51 11.54 27.43
CA PHE A 50 21.89 10.78 28.53
C PHE A 50 22.92 10.25 29.53
N ASN A 51 24.04 9.70 29.04
CA ASN A 51 25.01 8.96 29.85
C ASN A 51 26.29 9.74 30.14
N ASN A 52 26.36 11.03 29.75
CA ASN A 52 27.47 11.95 30.01
C ASN A 52 28.83 11.43 29.53
N ARG A 53 28.87 10.75 28.37
CA ARG A 53 30.11 10.31 27.72
C ARG A 53 30.99 11.49 27.28
N GLU A 54 32.23 11.18 26.93
CA GLU A 54 33.15 12.15 26.33
C GLU A 54 32.66 12.64 24.95
N TRP A 55 32.86 13.92 24.68
CA TRP A 55 32.37 14.56 23.45
C TRP A 55 33.28 14.28 22.25
N ASN A 56 32.75 13.56 21.26
CA ASN A 56 33.44 13.29 20.00
C ASN A 56 33.18 14.40 18.95
N ILE A 57 33.91 15.51 19.10
CA ILE A 57 33.74 16.73 18.31
C ILE A 57 34.40 16.57 16.93
N ASN A 58 33.75 17.10 15.87
CA ASN A 58 34.32 17.14 14.54
C ASN A 58 35.67 17.89 14.53
N ARG A 59 36.67 17.34 13.81
CA ARG A 59 38.06 17.84 13.79
C ARG A 59 38.24 19.22 13.15
N ASN A 60 37.32 19.60 12.24
CA ASN A 60 37.33 20.87 11.51
C ASN A 60 36.53 21.96 12.24
N SER A 61 35.78 21.61 13.30
CA SER A 61 34.84 22.49 13.99
C SER A 61 35.39 23.15 15.26
N LYS A 62 34.83 24.30 15.62
CA LYS A 62 35.11 24.97 16.90
C LYS A 62 34.49 24.21 18.07
N LYS A 63 35.32 23.75 19.01
CA LYS A 63 34.93 22.99 20.21
C LYS A 63 33.85 23.66 21.08
N HIS A 64 33.81 25.00 21.14
CA HIS A 64 32.83 25.74 21.95
C HIS A 64 31.44 25.85 21.30
N ASP A 65 31.34 25.70 19.97
CA ASP A 65 30.08 25.80 19.20
C ASP A 65 29.32 24.47 19.12
N ALA A 66 29.86 23.39 19.70
CA ALA A 66 29.30 22.05 19.65
C ALA A 66 28.16 21.88 20.66
N PHE A 67 27.01 21.41 20.15
CA PHE A 67 25.81 21.19 20.95
C PHE A 67 24.99 19.99 20.46
N ILE A 68 24.21 19.46 21.38
CA ILE A 68 23.29 18.33 21.19
C ILE A 68 21.98 18.76 21.86
N CYS A 69 20.88 18.80 21.12
CA CYS A 69 19.58 19.21 21.65
C CYS A 69 18.50 18.20 21.20
N PRO A 70 18.25 17.16 22.01
CA PRO A 70 17.14 16.25 21.80
C PRO A 70 15.79 16.98 21.96
N VAL A 71 14.81 16.53 21.18
CA VAL A 71 13.44 17.04 21.17
C VAL A 71 12.52 15.96 21.74
N PHE A 72 11.75 16.28 22.76
CA PHE A 72 10.87 15.32 23.42
C PHE A 72 9.40 15.71 23.30
N LEU A 73 8.55 14.69 23.24
CA LEU A 73 7.12 14.77 23.51
C LEU A 73 6.82 13.95 24.77
N ILE A 74 6.39 14.63 25.83
CA ILE A 74 6.29 14.07 27.18
C ILE A 74 4.89 14.32 27.73
N LYS A 75 4.25 13.31 28.32
CA LYS A 75 2.95 13.48 28.97
C LYS A 75 3.04 14.42 30.16
N LYS A 76 2.09 15.36 30.29
CA LYS A 76 2.05 16.35 31.38
C LYS A 76 2.08 15.71 32.77
N GLU A 77 1.39 14.58 32.94
CA GLU A 77 1.33 13.78 34.18
C GLU A 77 2.67 13.16 34.64
N SER A 78 3.67 13.07 33.75
CA SER A 78 4.95 12.40 34.06
C SER A 78 6.03 13.31 34.67
N LEU A 79 5.76 14.62 34.79
CA LEU A 79 6.74 15.63 35.20
C LEU A 79 6.32 16.34 36.50
N ASN A 80 7.11 16.18 37.56
CA ASN A 80 6.97 16.94 38.81
C ASN A 80 7.80 18.25 38.73
N LEU A 81 7.11 19.36 38.47
CA LEU A 81 7.71 20.65 38.14
C LEU A 81 7.39 21.74 39.19
N THR A 82 8.32 22.66 39.39
CA THR A 82 8.12 23.90 40.14
C THR A 82 7.34 24.93 39.31
N ASN A 83 6.83 25.98 39.95
CA ASN A 83 6.09 27.04 39.24
C ASN A 83 6.92 27.73 38.14
N ASN A 84 8.23 27.89 38.33
CA ASN A 84 9.12 28.45 37.31
C ASN A 84 9.30 27.49 36.13
N GLU A 85 9.63 26.22 36.42
CA GLU A 85 9.78 25.19 35.39
C GLU A 85 8.47 24.99 34.60
N LEU A 86 7.31 25.02 35.28
CA LEU A 86 5.98 24.97 34.67
C LEU A 86 5.72 26.13 33.71
N LYS A 87 6.13 27.36 34.08
CA LYS A 87 6.02 28.52 33.20
C LYS A 87 6.92 28.38 31.98
N ILE A 88 8.17 27.94 32.17
CA ILE A 88 9.15 27.74 31.09
C ILE A 88 8.63 26.69 30.10
N ILE A 89 8.21 25.52 30.58
CA ILE A 89 7.72 24.43 29.71
C ILE A 89 6.42 24.80 29.01
N SER A 90 5.47 25.48 29.68
CA SER A 90 4.21 25.88 29.03
C SER A 90 4.47 26.91 27.93
N THR A 91 5.29 27.93 28.20
CA THR A 91 5.60 28.95 27.18
C THR A 91 6.34 28.36 25.99
N ILE A 92 7.33 27.48 26.20
CA ILE A 92 8.03 26.79 25.10
C ILE A 92 7.07 25.89 24.30
N ASN A 93 6.22 25.13 24.99
CA ASN A 93 5.22 24.28 24.35
C ASN A 93 4.26 25.09 23.48
N ASP A 94 3.61 26.10 24.06
CA ASP A 94 2.56 26.87 23.40
C ASP A 94 3.14 27.67 22.23
N LEU A 95 4.37 28.21 22.37
CA LEU A 95 5.14 28.85 21.32
C LEU A 95 5.33 27.92 20.10
N PHE A 96 5.84 26.70 20.28
CA PHE A 96 6.05 25.77 19.16
C PHE A 96 4.74 25.17 18.61
N LEU A 97 3.71 25.00 19.44
CA LEU A 97 2.39 24.53 18.98
C LEU A 97 1.66 25.59 18.13
N SER A 98 1.74 26.86 18.50
CA SER A 98 1.15 27.99 17.74
C SER A 98 2.04 28.57 16.63
N TRP A 99 3.27 28.06 16.47
CA TRP A 99 4.24 28.60 15.51
C TRP A 99 3.79 28.47 14.03
N ASP A 100 3.72 29.61 13.34
CA ASP A 100 3.79 29.72 11.87
C ASP A 100 5.20 30.21 11.45
N ILE A 101 5.78 29.55 10.44
CA ILE A 101 7.08 29.90 9.85
C ILE A 101 7.06 31.26 9.13
N ASN A 102 5.89 31.72 8.68
CA ASN A 102 5.74 32.98 7.94
C ASN A 102 5.91 34.21 8.85
N ASP A 103 5.54 34.10 10.13
CA ASP A 103 5.75 35.14 11.14
C ASP A 103 7.21 35.24 11.61
N THR A 104 8.06 34.28 11.20
CA THR A 104 9.44 34.11 11.70
C THR A 104 10.45 34.05 10.57
N ASN A 105 10.38 35.02 9.65
CA ASN A 105 11.24 35.11 8.45
C ASN A 105 12.76 34.99 8.71
N TYR A 106 13.26 35.38 9.89
CA TYR A 106 14.69 35.22 10.27
C TYR A 106 15.09 33.78 10.58
N LEU A 107 14.13 32.91 10.94
CA LEU A 107 14.33 31.48 11.13
C LEU A 107 14.27 30.73 9.78
N LYS A 108 13.42 31.19 8.86
CA LYS A 108 13.11 30.58 7.55
C LYS A 108 14.33 30.38 6.63
N SER A 109 15.44 31.08 6.86
CA SER A 109 16.70 30.90 6.13
C SER A 109 17.51 29.66 6.56
N ASN A 110 17.17 29.04 7.69
CA ASN A 110 17.91 27.91 8.26
C ASN A 110 17.26 26.57 7.87
N GLN A 111 17.96 25.72 7.12
CA GLN A 111 17.40 24.44 6.67
C GLN A 111 16.99 23.51 7.82
N HIS A 112 17.76 23.47 8.93
CA HIS A 112 17.40 22.65 10.10
C HIS A 112 16.14 23.15 10.82
N VAL A 113 15.86 24.46 10.78
CA VAL A 113 14.61 25.04 11.28
C VAL A 113 13.45 24.62 10.38
N LEU A 114 13.59 24.74 9.06
CA LEU A 114 12.54 24.33 8.11
C LEU A 114 12.20 22.84 8.26
N ASN A 115 13.22 21.98 8.32
CA ASN A 115 13.04 20.54 8.52
C ASN A 115 12.30 20.24 9.84
N PHE A 116 12.62 20.95 10.94
CA PHE A 116 11.90 20.81 12.20
C PHE A 116 10.47 21.33 12.12
N PHE A 117 10.24 22.47 11.46
CA PHE A 117 8.91 23.05 11.30
C PHE A 117 7.97 22.09 10.54
N TYR A 118 8.40 21.53 9.41
CA TYR A 118 7.59 20.57 8.65
C TYR A 118 7.29 19.31 9.47
N PHE A 119 8.29 18.76 10.15
CA PHE A 119 8.11 17.65 11.08
C PHE A 119 7.11 17.98 12.21
N LEU A 120 7.14 19.21 12.75
CA LEU A 120 6.16 19.63 13.76
C LEU A 120 4.74 19.71 13.21
N GLN A 121 4.53 20.03 11.93
CA GLN A 121 3.18 19.98 11.34
C GLN A 121 2.67 18.54 11.25
N GLU A 122 3.51 17.59 10.79
CA GLU A 122 3.17 16.15 10.79
C GLU A 122 2.78 15.67 12.21
N VAL A 123 3.53 16.07 13.24
CA VAL A 123 3.25 15.71 14.65
C VAL A 123 1.93 16.33 15.17
N LYS A 124 1.56 17.54 14.72
CA LYS A 124 0.31 18.23 15.09
C LYS A 124 -0.93 17.58 14.46
N GLU A 125 -0.84 17.13 13.22
CA GLU A 125 -1.96 16.49 12.51
C GLU A 125 -2.33 15.12 13.11
N MET A 126 -1.37 14.43 13.73
CA MET A 126 -1.52 13.02 14.15
C MET A 126 -1.78 12.81 15.64
N ASN A 127 -1.80 13.87 16.47
CA ASN A 127 -1.88 13.74 17.93
C ASN A 127 -2.87 14.73 18.57
N ASN A 128 -3.59 14.24 19.57
CA ASN A 128 -4.17 15.12 20.59
C ASN A 128 -3.06 15.61 21.54
N LEU A 129 -2.36 16.68 21.16
CA LEU A 129 -1.22 17.22 21.89
C LEU A 129 -1.58 17.92 23.22
N ASN A 130 -2.87 18.03 23.56
CA ASN A 130 -3.34 18.71 24.77
C ASN A 130 -2.78 18.11 26.07
N ASP A 131 -2.53 16.80 26.11
CA ASP A 131 -2.00 16.09 27.28
C ASP A 131 -0.47 15.97 27.30
N TYR A 132 0.22 16.64 26.37
CA TYR A 132 1.66 16.55 26.17
C TYR A 132 2.36 17.92 26.26
N TYR A 133 3.65 17.88 26.57
CA TYR A 133 4.59 19.00 26.42
C TYR A 133 5.60 18.67 25.32
N LEU A 134 5.76 19.62 24.39
CA LEU A 134 6.84 19.65 23.40
C LEU A 134 8.04 20.43 23.96
N LEU A 135 9.22 19.83 23.92
CA LEU A 135 10.41 20.30 24.64
C LEU A 135 11.69 20.25 23.78
N LEU A 136 12.47 21.34 23.80
CA LEU A 136 13.87 21.35 23.38
C LEU A 136 14.77 21.21 24.61
N THR A 137 15.77 20.31 24.55
CA THR A 137 16.69 20.05 25.67
C THR A 137 18.16 20.30 25.31
N PRO A 138 18.59 21.55 25.10
CA PRO A 138 19.95 21.85 24.65
C PRO A 138 21.01 21.54 25.70
N LEU A 139 22.03 20.78 25.28
CA LEU A 139 23.26 20.50 25.99
C LEU A 139 24.44 21.02 25.16
N HIS A 140 25.33 21.79 25.79
CA HIS A 140 26.47 22.43 25.16
C HIS A 140 27.79 21.94 25.76
N VAL A 141 28.87 21.91 24.95
CA VAL A 141 30.23 21.65 25.46
C VAL A 141 30.70 22.76 26.40
N SER A 142 30.42 24.02 26.05
CA SER A 142 30.80 25.19 26.84
C SER A 142 29.78 25.47 27.94
N LYS A 143 30.24 25.86 29.12
CA LYS A 143 29.38 26.40 30.19
C LYS A 143 29.05 27.89 30.01
N GLN A 144 29.80 28.58 29.15
CA GLN A 144 29.59 29.98 28.77
C GLN A 144 29.08 30.01 27.33
N VAL A 145 27.76 30.12 27.19
CA VAL A 145 27.06 30.18 25.90
C VAL A 145 26.03 31.30 26.01
N ASN A 146 26.07 32.25 25.08
CA ASN A 146 25.15 33.39 25.07
C ASN A 146 23.78 33.02 24.48
N ASP A 147 23.74 32.09 23.52
CA ASP A 147 22.52 31.62 22.85
C ASP A 147 22.22 30.16 23.25
N TYR A 148 21.58 29.93 24.40
CA TYR A 148 21.40 28.59 24.96
C TYR A 148 20.45 27.71 24.13
N PHE A 149 19.41 28.27 23.53
CA PHE A 149 18.48 27.65 22.58
C PHE A 149 18.88 27.88 21.11
N PHE A 150 20.16 28.15 20.83
CA PHE A 150 20.73 28.25 19.48
C PHE A 150 19.87 29.14 18.55
N SER A 151 19.37 28.61 17.42
CA SER A 151 18.53 29.34 16.46
C SER A 151 17.21 29.85 17.07
N PHE A 152 16.72 29.25 18.15
CA PHE A 152 15.45 29.60 18.79
C PHE A 152 15.60 30.55 19.98
N GLU A 153 16.81 31.00 20.34
CA GLU A 153 17.06 31.89 21.48
C GLU A 153 16.16 33.14 21.42
N LYS A 154 16.18 33.87 20.30
CA LYS A 154 15.32 35.05 20.08
C LYS A 154 13.83 34.72 20.01
N PHE A 155 13.49 33.51 19.55
CA PHE A 155 12.10 33.10 19.42
C PHE A 155 11.46 32.87 20.81
N ILE A 156 12.22 32.31 21.75
CA ILE A 156 11.80 32.07 23.13
C ILE A 156 11.91 33.33 23.99
N THR A 157 13.05 34.05 23.91
CA THR A 157 13.30 35.26 24.74
C THR A 157 12.34 36.42 24.44
N ASN A 158 11.79 36.50 23.22
CA ASN A 158 10.74 37.46 22.88
C ASN A 158 9.42 37.24 23.65
N GLN A 159 9.16 36.04 24.19
CA GLN A 159 7.94 35.74 24.97
C GLN A 159 8.20 35.68 26.48
N MET A 160 9.40 35.29 26.91
CA MET A 160 9.77 35.26 28.32
C MET A 160 11.28 35.40 28.56
N GLU A 161 11.64 36.04 29.67
CA GLU A 161 12.94 35.83 30.30
C GLU A 161 12.93 34.50 31.07
N PHE A 162 14.04 33.77 31.06
CA PHE A 162 14.23 32.51 31.77
C PHE A 162 15.64 32.45 32.40
N ASP A 163 15.77 31.75 33.52
CA ASP A 163 17.09 31.44 34.10
C ASP A 163 17.67 30.15 33.51
N ILE A 164 18.98 30.17 33.21
CA ILE A 164 19.69 29.02 32.64
C ILE A 164 19.79 27.87 33.66
N GLY A 165 19.80 28.17 34.97
CA GLY A 165 19.73 27.18 36.04
C GLY A 165 18.40 26.42 36.06
N ASP A 166 17.28 27.13 36.00
CA ASP A 166 15.93 26.53 35.91
C ASP A 166 15.79 25.65 34.65
N VAL A 167 16.29 26.10 33.49
CA VAL A 167 16.31 25.29 32.25
C VAL A 167 17.18 24.03 32.41
N LYS A 168 18.35 24.12 33.06
CA LYS A 168 19.21 22.95 33.33
C LYS A 168 18.56 21.95 34.29
N ASN A 169 17.87 22.43 35.33
CA ASN A 169 17.13 21.59 36.26
C ASN A 169 16.00 20.83 35.53
N LEU A 170 15.26 21.51 34.65
CA LEU A 170 14.24 20.89 33.80
C LEU A 170 14.83 19.82 32.87
N ILE A 171 15.98 20.08 32.21
CA ILE A 171 16.67 19.11 31.36
C ILE A 171 17.11 17.87 32.15
N GLU A 172 17.67 18.04 33.35
CA GLU A 172 18.07 16.91 34.19
C GLU A 172 16.86 16.10 34.70
N LYS A 173 15.71 16.74 34.98
CA LYS A 173 14.45 16.02 35.25
C LYS A 173 14.00 15.19 34.04
N ILE A 174 14.06 15.77 32.84
CA ILE A 174 13.68 15.08 31.59
C ILE A 174 14.62 13.90 31.33
N LYS A 175 15.94 14.06 31.42
CA LYS A 175 16.91 12.95 31.32
C LYS A 175 16.60 11.84 32.30
N ASN A 176 16.18 12.18 33.52
CA ASN A 176 15.87 11.20 34.54
C ASN A 176 14.61 10.35 34.26
N ILE A 177 13.72 10.77 33.35
CA ILE A 177 12.59 9.93 32.88
C ILE A 177 13.09 8.76 32.02
N TYR A 178 14.25 8.86 31.37
CA TYR A 178 14.71 7.87 30.40
C TYR A 178 15.90 7.03 30.91
N SER A 179 15.94 5.78 30.44
CA SER A 179 17.12 4.92 30.43
C SER A 179 17.55 4.74 28.97
N TYR A 180 18.66 5.38 28.57
CA TYR A 180 19.21 5.24 27.23
C TYR A 180 20.32 4.19 27.23
N ILE A 181 20.11 3.11 26.48
CA ILE A 181 21.02 1.97 26.42
C ILE A 181 21.58 1.89 25.02
N TYR A 182 22.87 2.22 24.88
CA TYR A 182 23.57 2.22 23.60
C TYR A 182 24.45 0.98 23.44
N VAL A 183 24.35 0.33 22.28
CA VAL A 183 25.13 -0.84 21.88
C VAL A 183 25.92 -0.48 20.60
N PRO A 184 27.21 -0.13 20.72
CA PRO A 184 28.05 0.20 19.57
C PRO A 184 28.39 -1.04 18.71
N VAL A 185 28.86 -0.82 17.48
CA VAL A 185 29.47 -1.91 16.67
C VAL A 185 30.83 -2.33 17.23
N GLU A 186 31.66 -1.36 17.62
CA GLU A 186 33.08 -1.58 17.97
C GLU A 186 33.31 -2.13 19.39
N THR A 187 32.35 -1.97 20.30
CA THR A 187 32.49 -2.40 21.70
C THR A 187 32.31 -3.92 21.84
N PRO A 188 33.18 -4.64 22.57
CA PRO A 188 32.99 -6.05 22.86
C PRO A 188 31.67 -6.28 23.60
N VAL A 189 30.76 -7.04 22.99
CA VAL A 189 29.39 -7.23 23.51
C VAL A 189 29.39 -7.93 24.88
N ASP A 190 30.43 -8.71 25.21
CA ASP A 190 30.64 -9.32 26.52
C ASP A 190 31.11 -8.34 27.61
N GLU A 191 31.54 -7.12 27.28
CA GLU A 191 31.68 -6.05 28.26
C GLU A 191 30.30 -5.52 28.66
N ILE A 192 29.41 -5.28 27.70
CA ILE A 192 28.03 -4.78 27.95
C ILE A 192 27.21 -5.83 28.70
N LEU A 193 27.23 -7.09 28.28
CA LEU A 193 26.43 -8.21 28.81
C LEU A 193 26.68 -8.59 30.27
N LYS A 194 27.74 -8.05 30.89
CA LYS A 194 28.02 -8.21 32.31
C LYS A 194 26.93 -7.53 33.12
N MET A 195 26.26 -8.29 33.99
CA MET A 195 25.12 -7.80 34.79
C MET A 195 25.52 -6.69 35.78
N GLU A 196 26.82 -6.55 36.08
CA GLU A 196 27.36 -5.43 36.85
C GLU A 196 27.48 -4.10 36.08
N THR A 197 27.29 -4.05 34.75
CA THR A 197 27.38 -2.78 34.00
C THR A 197 26.21 -1.85 34.31
N THR A 198 26.44 -0.55 34.12
CA THR A 198 25.41 0.48 34.19
C THR A 198 24.28 0.23 33.19
N GLU A 199 24.63 -0.23 31.99
CA GLU A 199 23.77 -0.51 30.86
C GLU A 199 22.83 -1.68 31.15
N MET A 200 23.33 -2.76 31.76
CA MET A 200 22.50 -3.87 32.23
C MET A 200 21.68 -3.53 33.47
N GLN A 201 22.25 -2.74 34.40
CA GLN A 201 21.50 -2.26 35.58
C GLN A 201 20.33 -1.34 35.18
N MET A 202 20.43 -0.58 34.08
CA MET A 202 19.33 0.21 33.51
C MET A 202 18.14 -0.61 32.99
N LEU A 203 18.32 -1.92 32.77
CA LEU A 203 17.26 -2.86 32.40
C LEU A 203 16.60 -3.55 33.61
N LEU A 204 17.20 -3.48 34.80
CA LEU A 204 16.69 -4.15 35.99
C LEU A 204 15.48 -3.42 36.58
N SER A 205 14.59 -4.18 37.24
CA SER A 205 13.37 -3.65 37.84
C SER A 205 13.64 -2.78 39.08
N GLU A 206 12.79 -1.77 39.27
CA GLU A 206 12.87 -0.80 40.38
C GLU A 206 12.98 -1.44 41.76
N ASP A 207 12.21 -2.50 42.00
CA ASP A 207 12.04 -3.10 43.33
C ASP A 207 13.38 -3.42 44.00
N ILE A 208 14.40 -3.86 43.25
CA ILE A 208 15.71 -4.22 43.80
C ILE A 208 16.56 -2.97 44.07
N LEU A 209 16.53 -2.00 43.15
CA LEU A 209 17.28 -0.74 43.27
C LEU A 209 16.73 0.13 44.41
N GLU A 210 15.41 0.26 44.50
CA GLU A 210 14.74 1.03 45.53
C GLU A 210 14.80 0.33 46.91
N TYR A 211 14.67 -1.00 46.96
CA TYR A 211 14.86 -1.76 48.21
C TYR A 211 16.28 -1.63 48.76
N THR A 212 17.31 -1.77 47.92
CA THR A 212 18.70 -1.61 48.36
C THR A 212 19.01 -0.18 48.79
N GLU A 213 18.50 0.83 48.06
CA GLU A 213 18.67 2.24 48.43
C GLU A 213 17.89 2.61 49.71
N LYS A 214 16.67 2.09 49.91
CA LYS A 214 15.92 2.21 51.18
C LYS A 214 16.64 1.55 52.34
N MET A 215 17.23 0.37 52.16
CA MET A 215 18.02 -0.29 53.21
C MET A 215 19.26 0.53 53.59
N LEU A 216 20.03 1.00 52.61
CA LEU A 216 21.24 1.79 52.84
C LEU A 216 20.95 3.17 53.47
N SER A 217 19.84 3.81 53.07
CA SER A 217 19.41 5.12 53.58
C SER A 217 18.56 5.05 54.86
N SER A 218 18.07 3.87 55.25
CA SER A 218 17.30 3.69 56.48
C SER A 218 18.10 4.16 57.70
N LYS A 219 17.48 5.00 58.53
CA LYS A 219 18.14 5.61 59.70
C LYS A 219 17.79 4.84 60.96
N ALA A 220 18.76 4.15 61.52
CA ALA A 220 18.67 3.61 62.86
C ALA A 220 18.90 4.74 63.90
N SER A 221 18.27 4.62 65.06
CA SER A 221 18.61 5.48 66.21
C SER A 221 19.78 4.86 66.96
N ILE A 222 20.93 5.52 66.94
CA ILE A 222 22.14 5.15 67.69
C ILE A 222 22.53 6.38 68.51
N ASP A 223 22.65 6.23 69.83
CA ASP A 223 22.92 7.31 70.80
C ASP A 223 22.08 8.59 70.59
N GLY A 224 20.78 8.41 70.38
CA GLY A 224 19.81 9.50 70.19
C GLY A 224 19.89 10.23 68.85
N LYS A 225 20.87 9.90 67.98
CA LYS A 225 20.99 10.43 66.61
C LYS A 225 20.43 9.43 65.60
N LYS A 226 19.70 9.94 64.60
CA LYS A 226 19.24 9.15 63.45
C LYS A 226 20.33 9.12 62.38
N ILE A 227 21.04 8.00 62.29
CA ILE A 227 22.22 7.81 61.43
C ILE A 227 21.92 6.66 60.45
N SER A 228 22.21 6.82 59.17
CA SER A 228 22.08 5.72 58.19
C SER A 228 23.29 4.79 58.21
N ILE A 229 23.17 3.61 57.59
CA ILE A 229 24.28 2.67 57.43
C ILE A 229 25.46 3.36 56.71
N VAL A 230 25.16 4.15 55.68
CA VAL A 230 26.14 4.89 54.88
C VAL A 230 26.84 5.97 55.71
N ASP A 231 26.10 6.72 56.52
CA ASP A 231 26.67 7.72 57.44
C ASP A 231 27.61 7.07 58.46
N SER A 232 27.24 5.90 58.99
CA SER A 232 28.07 5.15 59.94
C SER A 232 29.37 4.65 59.31
N ILE A 233 29.34 4.21 58.05
CA ILE A 233 30.53 3.80 57.28
C ILE A 233 31.43 5.02 57.05
N ASN A 234 30.87 6.12 56.54
CA ASN A 234 31.61 7.36 56.28
C ASN A 234 32.31 7.90 57.53
N ASN A 235 31.61 7.98 58.66
CA ASN A 235 32.21 8.45 59.93
C ASN A 235 33.40 7.59 60.36
N LYS A 236 33.31 6.26 60.21
CA LYS A 236 34.38 5.34 60.61
C LYS A 236 35.58 5.39 59.66
N LEU A 237 35.35 5.64 58.37
CA LEU A 237 36.41 5.88 57.38
C LEU A 237 37.10 7.23 57.62
N ASP A 238 36.36 8.30 57.94
CA ASP A 238 36.95 9.62 58.26
C ASP A 238 37.85 9.55 59.51
N ILE A 239 37.46 8.78 60.53
CA ILE A 239 38.30 8.52 61.72
C ILE A 239 39.57 7.74 61.33
N PHE A 240 39.44 6.66 60.57
CA PHE A 240 40.59 5.88 60.11
C PHE A 240 41.57 6.72 59.25
N MET A 241 41.05 7.57 58.36
CA MET A 241 41.88 8.48 57.56
C MET A 241 42.57 9.56 58.41
N TYR A 242 41.96 9.98 59.53
CA TYR A 242 42.61 10.85 60.50
C TYR A 242 43.77 10.12 61.21
N GLU A 243 43.53 8.92 61.73
CA GLU A 243 44.56 8.07 62.37
C GLU A 243 45.73 7.77 61.42
N VAL A 244 45.46 7.42 60.16
CA VAL A 244 46.49 7.17 59.14
C VAL A 244 47.32 8.42 58.85
N ASN A 245 46.67 9.58 58.69
CA ASN A 245 47.38 10.83 58.45
C ASN A 245 48.20 11.30 59.66
N ASP A 246 47.70 11.08 60.89
CA ASP A 246 48.46 11.35 62.12
C ASP A 246 49.72 10.49 62.18
N ILE A 247 49.61 9.17 61.98
CA ILE A 247 50.75 8.24 61.93
C ILE A 247 51.76 8.65 60.85
N ILE A 248 51.30 9.00 59.64
CA ILE A 248 52.18 9.41 58.54
C ILE A 248 52.88 10.74 58.86
N SER A 249 52.18 11.72 59.42
CA SER A 249 52.75 13.03 59.80
C SER A 249 53.87 12.91 60.85
N ASN A 250 53.74 11.94 61.77
CA ASN A 250 54.76 11.59 62.75
C ASN A 250 56.02 10.94 62.13
N ILE A 251 55.95 10.44 60.89
CA ILE A 251 57.09 9.89 60.14
C ILE A 251 57.71 10.99 59.26
N ASP A 252 56.89 11.67 58.44
CA ASP A 252 57.29 12.78 57.58
C ASP A 252 56.07 13.64 57.20
N ASN A 253 56.07 14.89 57.65
CA ASN A 253 55.02 15.89 57.43
C ASN A 253 54.79 16.29 55.97
N SER A 254 55.62 15.84 55.01
CA SER A 254 55.41 16.07 53.58
C SER A 254 54.38 15.12 52.94
N TYR A 255 54.05 14.00 53.59
CA TYR A 255 53.04 13.05 53.12
C TYR A 255 51.69 13.27 53.80
N ALA A 256 50.63 13.36 53.01
CA ALA A 256 49.25 13.34 53.51
C ALA A 256 48.30 12.74 52.47
N TYR A 257 47.41 11.85 52.90
CA TYR A 257 46.24 11.45 52.14
C TYR A 257 45.14 12.49 52.32
N THR A 258 45.14 13.51 51.47
CA THR A 258 44.06 14.50 51.39
C THR A 258 43.09 14.16 50.26
N ALA A 259 41.80 14.39 50.48
CA ALA A 259 40.83 14.43 49.39
C ALA A 259 41.06 15.72 48.60
N ASP A 260 41.38 15.61 47.31
CA ASP A 260 41.57 16.76 46.44
C ASP A 260 40.27 17.59 46.38
N ARG A 261 40.39 18.92 46.30
CA ARG A 261 39.23 19.84 46.49
C ARG A 261 38.13 19.71 45.42
N GLN A 262 38.35 18.91 44.38
CA GLN A 262 37.42 18.65 43.28
C GLN A 262 36.74 17.27 43.32
N PHE A 263 37.10 16.37 44.26
CA PHE A 263 36.53 15.02 44.34
C PHE A 263 35.61 14.81 45.57
N LYS A 264 34.71 13.83 45.49
CA LYS A 264 33.81 13.43 46.59
C LYS A 264 34.62 13.00 47.82
N LYS A 265 34.35 13.60 48.99
CA LYS A 265 34.91 13.16 50.28
C LYS A 265 34.16 11.96 50.91
N TYR A 266 32.86 11.82 50.63
CA TYR A 266 31.98 10.85 51.29
C TYR A 266 31.28 9.93 50.29
N LEU A 267 31.11 8.66 50.67
CA LEU A 267 30.34 7.67 49.93
C LEU A 267 28.84 7.96 50.04
N THR A 268 28.09 7.74 48.96
CA THR A 268 26.63 7.83 48.94
C THR A 268 25.97 6.43 48.91
N PRO A 269 24.66 6.32 49.18
CA PRO A 269 23.93 5.05 49.02
C PRO A 269 24.08 4.45 47.61
N LYS A 270 24.07 5.29 46.57
CA LYS A 270 24.36 4.90 45.18
C LYS A 270 25.74 4.25 45.03
N ASP A 271 26.80 4.89 45.56
CA ASP A 271 28.17 4.39 45.43
C ASP A 271 28.33 2.99 46.07
N ILE A 272 27.67 2.75 47.22
CA ILE A 272 27.69 1.44 47.90
C ILE A 272 26.81 0.41 47.17
N ARG A 273 25.63 0.81 46.68
CA ARG A 273 24.74 -0.06 45.89
C ARG A 273 25.46 -0.60 44.65
N GLU A 274 26.16 0.25 43.91
CA GLU A 274 26.92 -0.16 42.72
C GLU A 274 27.97 -1.23 43.04
N GLN A 275 28.67 -1.12 44.17
CA GLN A 275 29.62 -2.15 44.62
C GLN A 275 28.92 -3.45 45.05
N ILE A 276 27.75 -3.37 45.71
CA ILE A 276 26.95 -4.56 46.07
C ILE A 276 26.49 -5.30 44.80
N PHE A 277 25.96 -4.57 43.82
CA PHE A 277 25.54 -5.14 42.54
C PHE A 277 26.73 -5.77 41.81
N LYS A 278 27.87 -5.06 41.74
CA LYS A 278 29.10 -5.59 41.15
C LYS A 278 29.59 -6.87 41.83
N ALA A 279 29.61 -6.93 43.16
CA ALA A 279 30.00 -8.13 43.90
C ALA A 279 29.00 -9.29 43.72
N TYR A 280 27.70 -9.02 43.69
CA TYR A 280 26.65 -10.03 43.54
C TYR A 280 26.58 -10.61 42.12
N PHE A 281 26.82 -9.79 41.09
CA PHE A 281 26.73 -10.22 39.69
C PHE A 281 28.03 -10.81 39.16
N SER A 282 29.21 -10.31 39.55
CA SER A 282 30.50 -10.85 39.10
C SER A 282 30.75 -12.32 39.47
N ILE A 283 30.07 -12.86 40.48
CA ILE A 283 30.12 -14.29 40.85
C ILE A 283 29.21 -15.19 40.00
N ARG A 284 28.50 -14.64 39.01
CA ARG A 284 27.57 -15.38 38.12
C ARG A 284 27.97 -15.20 36.66
N SER A 285 28.51 -16.24 36.04
CA SER A 285 28.72 -16.25 34.60
C SER A 285 27.42 -16.51 33.85
N LEU A 286 27.15 -15.67 32.87
CA LEU A 286 26.09 -15.85 31.90
C LEU A 286 26.52 -16.93 30.89
N SER A 287 25.71 -17.97 30.70
CA SER A 287 26.03 -19.06 29.78
C SER A 287 24.86 -19.44 28.87
N LYS A 288 25.17 -19.89 27.66
CA LYS A 288 24.22 -20.33 26.63
C LYS A 288 24.59 -21.74 26.20
N ASN A 289 23.68 -22.70 26.40
CA ASN A 289 23.90 -24.13 26.14
C ASN A 289 25.18 -24.69 26.82
N GLY A 290 25.48 -24.24 28.04
CA GLY A 290 26.67 -24.65 28.81
C GLY A 290 27.98 -23.98 28.40
N LYS A 291 27.99 -23.11 27.38
CA LYS A 291 29.14 -22.25 27.03
C LYS A 291 29.04 -20.90 27.72
N ASP A 292 30.15 -20.41 28.27
CA ASP A 292 30.23 -19.05 28.81
C ASP A 292 30.01 -18.00 27.70
N ILE A 293 29.41 -16.86 28.03
CA ILE A 293 29.18 -15.75 27.10
C ILE A 293 30.46 -15.32 26.37
N VAL A 294 31.62 -15.38 27.04
CA VAL A 294 32.92 -15.02 26.46
C VAL A 294 33.31 -15.97 25.30
N GLN A 295 32.87 -17.23 25.36
CA GLN A 295 33.15 -18.29 24.38
C GLN A 295 32.21 -18.28 23.17
N LEU A 296 31.20 -17.41 23.15
CA LEU A 296 30.29 -17.27 22.01
C LEU A 296 30.94 -16.48 20.87
N SER A 297 30.54 -16.77 19.63
CA SER A 297 30.93 -15.93 18.49
C SER A 297 30.32 -14.52 18.59
N SER A 298 30.91 -13.54 17.89
CA SER A 298 30.44 -12.14 17.94
C SER A 298 28.93 -11.99 17.67
N GLY A 299 28.41 -12.65 16.62
CA GLY A 299 26.98 -12.66 16.32
C GLY A 299 26.12 -13.40 17.36
N GLU A 300 26.64 -14.43 18.02
CA GLU A 300 25.94 -15.10 19.13
C GLU A 300 25.87 -14.23 20.39
N LYS A 301 26.93 -13.46 20.69
CA LYS A 301 26.94 -12.46 21.76
C LYS A 301 25.92 -11.35 21.47
N ARG A 302 25.92 -10.80 20.24
CA ARG A 302 24.97 -9.76 19.79
C ARG A 302 23.52 -10.23 19.87
N LYS A 303 23.23 -11.48 19.48
CA LYS A 303 21.92 -12.09 19.73
C LYS A 303 21.60 -12.27 21.21
N ALA A 304 22.55 -12.73 22.03
CA ALA A 304 22.34 -12.90 23.46
C ALA A 304 21.99 -11.58 24.18
N LEU A 305 22.59 -10.46 23.78
CA LEU A 305 22.24 -9.14 24.30
C LEU A 305 20.77 -8.77 24.04
N ILE A 306 20.27 -8.98 22.82
CA ILE A 306 18.87 -8.72 22.50
C ILE A 306 17.95 -9.73 23.21
N ASP A 307 18.30 -11.02 23.24
CA ASP A 307 17.56 -12.06 23.99
C ASP A 307 17.36 -11.65 25.46
N ILE A 308 18.41 -11.11 26.09
CA ILE A 308 18.43 -10.75 27.51
C ILE A 308 17.76 -9.39 27.77
N ALA A 309 17.98 -8.39 26.93
CA ALA A 309 17.24 -7.13 26.99
C ALA A 309 15.73 -7.39 26.86
N THR A 310 15.33 -8.26 25.92
CA THR A 310 13.93 -8.72 25.77
C THR A 310 13.43 -9.36 27.07
N ALA A 311 14.22 -10.26 27.68
CA ALA A 311 13.82 -10.95 28.91
C ALA A 311 13.60 -9.99 30.09
N PHE A 312 14.49 -9.02 30.30
CA PHE A 312 14.33 -8.02 31.36
C PHE A 312 13.13 -7.09 31.13
N LEU A 313 12.95 -6.61 29.89
CA LEU A 313 11.83 -5.76 29.52
C LEU A 313 10.48 -6.51 29.64
N LYS A 314 10.46 -7.83 29.43
CA LYS A 314 9.29 -8.71 29.67
C LYS A 314 8.98 -8.93 31.14
N GLN A 315 9.97 -8.88 32.03
CA GLN A 315 9.78 -9.16 33.46
C GLN A 315 9.17 -7.98 34.24
N SER A 316 9.42 -6.74 33.80
CA SER A 316 9.02 -5.53 34.53
C SER A 316 7.59 -5.06 34.19
N SER A 317 6.62 -5.35 35.06
CA SER A 317 5.23 -4.87 34.93
C SER A 317 5.06 -3.37 35.21
N LYS A 318 6.01 -2.77 35.93
CA LYS A 318 6.24 -1.32 36.05
C LYS A 318 7.76 -1.05 35.98
N ARG A 319 8.12 0.12 35.46
CA ARG A 319 9.51 0.60 35.32
C ARG A 319 9.60 2.07 35.76
N ALA A 320 10.71 2.45 36.38
CA ALA A 320 11.00 3.83 36.76
C ALA A 320 11.02 4.79 35.57
N LYS A 321 11.51 4.24 34.45
CA LYS A 321 12.02 4.99 33.31
C LYS A 321 11.51 4.41 32.01
N GLU A 322 11.19 5.30 31.07
CA GLU A 322 11.00 4.94 29.67
C GLU A 322 12.35 4.47 29.10
N VAL A 323 12.37 3.34 28.39
CA VAL A 323 13.61 2.77 27.85
C VAL A 323 13.76 3.19 26.39
N ILE A 324 14.93 3.73 26.05
CA ILE A 324 15.37 3.96 24.69
C ILE A 324 16.52 2.99 24.41
N LEU A 325 16.28 1.99 23.57
CA LEU A 325 17.27 0.99 23.16
C LEU A 325 17.88 1.41 21.82
N ALA A 326 19.17 1.76 21.84
CA ALA A 326 19.92 2.16 20.66
C ALA A 326 20.94 1.08 20.26
N VAL A 327 20.83 0.53 19.05
CA VAL A 327 21.70 -0.57 18.59
C VAL A 327 22.29 -0.24 17.22
N ASP A 328 23.61 -0.11 17.18
CA ASP A 328 24.38 0.14 15.96
C ASP A 328 24.63 -1.20 15.26
N GLU A 329 24.13 -1.38 14.02
CA GLU A 329 24.11 -2.61 13.22
C GLU A 329 23.76 -3.90 14.02
N PRO A 330 22.48 -4.18 14.34
CA PRO A 330 22.13 -5.41 15.06
C PRO A 330 22.59 -6.69 14.35
N GLU A 331 22.71 -6.68 13.02
CA GLU A 331 23.13 -7.83 12.20
C GLU A 331 24.62 -8.18 12.26
N THR A 332 25.51 -7.31 12.79
CA THR A 332 26.96 -7.46 12.57
C THR A 332 27.47 -8.83 13.05
N SER A 333 28.26 -9.50 12.19
CA SER A 333 28.79 -10.85 12.43
C SER A 333 27.74 -11.97 12.61
N MET A 334 26.46 -11.73 12.32
CA MET A 334 25.44 -12.78 12.35
C MET A 334 25.30 -13.52 11.02
N HIS A 335 24.97 -14.82 11.13
CA HIS A 335 24.66 -15.65 9.97
C HIS A 335 23.27 -15.30 9.41
N MET A 336 23.15 -15.06 8.10
CA MET A 336 21.93 -14.58 7.40
C MET A 336 20.61 -15.24 7.84
N LYS A 337 20.61 -16.56 8.08
CA LYS A 337 19.46 -17.33 8.60
C LYS A 337 18.85 -16.79 9.91
N ASN A 338 19.62 -16.03 10.71
CA ASN A 338 19.22 -15.52 12.03
C ASN A 338 18.91 -14.00 11.99
N VAL A 339 19.29 -13.28 10.94
CA VAL A 339 19.20 -11.81 10.89
C VAL A 339 17.74 -11.36 10.87
N PHE A 340 16.92 -11.95 10.00
CA PHE A 340 15.48 -11.72 9.95
C PHE A 340 14.81 -11.87 11.34
N ASP A 341 15.16 -12.93 12.09
CA ASP A 341 14.58 -13.21 13.41
C ASP A 341 14.86 -12.11 14.42
N GLN A 342 16.06 -11.53 14.32
CA GLN A 342 16.51 -10.46 15.21
C GLN A 342 15.76 -9.16 14.94
N PHE A 343 15.57 -8.78 13.67
CA PHE A 343 14.78 -7.59 13.32
C PHE A 343 13.32 -7.74 13.74
N LYS A 344 12.72 -8.93 13.56
CA LYS A 344 11.34 -9.19 14.06
C LYS A 344 11.25 -9.29 15.59
N GLN A 345 12.30 -9.75 16.28
CA GLN A 345 12.40 -9.68 17.74
C GLN A 345 12.45 -8.23 18.23
N LEU A 346 13.24 -7.36 17.58
CA LEU A 346 13.32 -5.92 17.89
C LEU A 346 11.98 -5.20 17.62
N GLU A 347 11.30 -5.50 16.51
CA GLU A 347 9.96 -4.98 16.18
C GLU A 347 8.94 -5.41 17.24
N SER A 348 8.90 -6.70 17.62
CA SER A 348 8.01 -7.20 18.68
C SER A 348 8.30 -6.57 20.05
N LEU A 349 9.56 -6.24 20.35
CA LEU A 349 9.97 -5.64 21.62
C LEU A 349 9.43 -4.22 21.78
N VAL A 350 9.28 -3.46 20.69
CA VAL A 350 8.64 -2.13 20.70
C VAL A 350 7.11 -2.22 20.70
N LEU A 351 6.54 -3.21 20.01
CA LEU A 351 5.08 -3.39 19.96
C LEU A 351 4.49 -3.96 21.27
N GLU A 352 5.20 -4.90 21.92
CA GLU A 352 4.74 -5.57 23.13
C GLU A 352 5.12 -4.80 24.42
N HIS A 353 6.11 -3.92 24.38
CA HIS A 353 6.64 -3.23 25.56
C HIS A 353 6.85 -1.74 25.28
N ASN A 354 6.55 -0.88 26.27
CA ASN A 354 6.79 0.56 26.17
C ASN A 354 8.29 0.88 26.10
N VAL A 355 8.87 0.81 24.91
CA VAL A 355 10.30 0.94 24.60
C VAL A 355 10.41 1.65 23.26
N GLN A 356 11.32 2.62 23.17
CA GLN A 356 11.69 3.23 21.91
C GLN A 356 12.96 2.56 21.37
N PHE A 357 12.96 2.16 20.10
CA PHE A 357 14.12 1.57 19.44
C PHE A 357 14.71 2.50 18.38
N ILE A 358 16.03 2.64 18.40
CA ILE A 358 16.79 3.44 17.43
C ILE A 358 17.98 2.60 16.91
N GLY A 359 17.87 2.13 15.67
CA GLY A 359 18.88 1.30 15.03
C GLY A 359 19.69 2.03 13.97
N THR A 360 20.88 1.52 13.68
CA THR A 360 21.51 1.66 12.37
C THR A 360 21.56 0.29 11.71
N THR A 361 21.67 0.22 10.39
CA THR A 361 21.79 -1.06 9.67
C THR A 361 22.39 -0.86 8.29
N HIS A 362 23.13 -1.88 7.84
CA HIS A 362 23.52 -2.10 6.46
C HIS A 362 22.81 -3.29 5.83
N TRP A 363 22.09 -4.10 6.60
CA TRP A 363 21.18 -5.13 6.09
C TRP A 363 19.77 -4.56 5.89
N TYR A 364 19.40 -4.40 4.63
CA TYR A 364 18.14 -3.80 4.20
C TYR A 364 17.04 -4.84 3.98
N GLY A 365 17.32 -6.13 4.17
CA GLY A 365 16.36 -7.22 3.97
C GLY A 365 15.10 -7.20 4.86
N PHE A 366 15.01 -6.32 5.85
CA PHE A 366 13.76 -6.07 6.61
C PHE A 366 12.88 -4.97 6.00
N LEU A 367 13.40 -4.13 5.10
CA LEU A 367 12.64 -3.03 4.51
C LEU A 367 11.38 -3.49 3.77
N PRO A 368 11.40 -4.59 2.98
CA PRO A 368 10.21 -5.05 2.27
C PRO A 368 9.12 -5.66 3.17
N ILE A 369 9.35 -5.82 4.48
CA ILE A 369 8.49 -6.59 5.39
C ILE A 369 8.11 -5.85 6.67
N SER A 370 8.50 -4.58 6.79
CA SER A 370 8.20 -3.74 7.93
C SER A 370 7.04 -2.81 7.56
N ASP A 371 6.03 -2.76 8.41
CA ASP A 371 4.84 -1.91 8.33
C ASP A 371 4.80 -0.90 9.50
N TYR A 372 5.58 -1.18 10.54
CA TYR A 372 5.65 -0.41 11.77
C TYR A 372 7.04 0.20 11.99
N GLY A 373 7.12 1.53 11.96
CA GLY A 373 8.31 2.31 12.27
C GLY A 373 8.60 3.37 11.21
N ASN A 374 9.83 3.84 11.16
CA ASN A 374 10.29 4.80 10.16
C ASN A 374 11.77 4.58 9.79
N LEU A 375 12.10 5.06 8.59
CA LEU A 375 13.41 4.95 7.98
C LEU A 375 13.97 6.34 7.72
N ASN A 376 15.18 6.58 8.20
CA ASN A 376 15.95 7.77 7.89
C ASN A 376 17.08 7.39 6.93
N HIS A 377 16.91 7.72 5.65
CA HIS A 377 17.99 7.58 4.67
C HIS A 377 18.90 8.81 4.73
N ILE A 378 20.18 8.57 5.05
CA ILE A 378 21.22 9.59 5.14
C ILE A 378 22.17 9.45 3.95
N ALA A 379 22.23 10.49 3.11
CA ALA A 379 23.07 10.53 1.91
C ALA A 379 23.98 11.77 1.90
N LEU A 380 25.10 11.69 1.17
CA LEU A 380 25.91 12.85 0.81
C LEU A 380 25.46 13.35 -0.57
N GLU A 381 24.81 14.50 -0.61
CA GLU A 381 24.42 15.19 -1.86
C GLU A 381 25.15 16.54 -1.87
N ASP A 382 25.95 16.82 -2.91
CA ASP A 382 26.78 18.04 -3.06
C ASP A 382 27.71 18.35 -1.86
N ASN A 383 28.35 17.31 -1.29
CA ASN A 383 29.15 17.36 -0.05
C ASN A 383 28.36 17.80 1.21
N ASP A 384 27.03 17.77 1.16
CA ASP A 384 26.15 18.04 2.29
C ASP A 384 25.40 16.78 2.73
N ILE A 385 25.15 16.64 4.03
CA ILE A 385 24.35 15.53 4.55
C ILE A 385 22.86 15.85 4.32
N LYS A 386 22.17 15.01 3.57
CA LYS A 386 20.71 15.03 3.43
C LYS A 386 20.11 13.85 4.20
N ILE A 387 18.98 14.11 4.85
CA ILE A 387 18.23 13.12 5.64
C ILE A 387 16.81 13.10 5.11
N LYS A 388 16.39 11.97 4.55
CA LYS A 388 15.01 11.71 4.08
C LYS A 388 14.32 10.80 5.09
N ASN A 389 13.25 11.27 5.71
CA ASN A 389 12.48 10.54 6.72
C ASN A 389 11.21 9.94 6.09
N LEU A 390 11.12 8.61 6.09
CA LEU A 390 10.12 7.81 5.38
C LEU A 390 9.37 6.92 6.38
N ASP A 391 8.09 6.64 6.15
CA ASP A 391 7.38 5.58 6.88
C ASP A 391 7.79 4.22 6.26
N PHE A 392 7.83 3.16 7.07
CA PHE A 392 7.91 1.80 6.53
C PHE A 392 6.62 1.40 5.81
N TYR A 393 5.47 1.92 6.27
CA TYR A 393 4.20 1.76 5.55
C TYR A 393 4.29 2.39 4.16
N ASN A 394 4.08 1.55 3.13
CA ASN A 394 4.15 1.88 1.71
C ASN A 394 5.51 2.46 1.25
N LEU A 395 6.62 2.06 1.90
CA LEU A 395 7.98 2.54 1.62
C LEU A 395 8.37 2.53 0.13
N PHE A 396 8.00 1.47 -0.62
CA PHE A 396 8.35 1.31 -2.03
C PHE A 396 7.28 1.80 -3.02
N GLU A 397 6.13 2.27 -2.54
CA GLU A 397 5.15 2.96 -3.39
C GLU A 397 5.56 4.44 -3.60
N GLN A 398 6.41 4.98 -2.72
CA GLN A 398 6.95 6.34 -2.77
C GLN A 398 8.15 6.44 -3.73
N GLN A 399 7.97 6.03 -4.98
CA GLN A 399 9.04 5.83 -5.98
C GLN A 399 9.93 7.06 -6.22
N ASP A 400 9.41 8.29 -6.06
CA ASP A 400 10.21 9.53 -6.21
C ASP A 400 11.20 9.80 -5.05
N LEU A 401 11.11 9.08 -3.93
CA LEU A 401 11.82 9.40 -2.68
C LEU A 401 12.88 8.38 -2.24
N PHE A 402 12.82 7.14 -2.74
CA PHE A 402 13.67 6.04 -2.28
C PHE A 402 14.71 5.60 -3.34
N PRO A 403 15.96 5.27 -2.97
CA PRO A 403 16.97 4.88 -3.97
C PRO A 403 16.78 3.45 -4.50
N ASP A 404 16.78 3.31 -5.84
CA ASP A 404 16.65 2.03 -6.56
C ASP A 404 17.66 0.96 -6.12
N ASP A 405 18.90 1.36 -5.82
CA ASP A 405 19.99 0.45 -5.44
C ASP A 405 19.78 -0.14 -4.03
N ILE A 406 19.30 0.69 -3.10
CA ILE A 406 18.89 0.27 -1.76
C ILE A 406 17.66 -0.63 -1.85
N GLU A 407 16.69 -0.30 -2.71
CA GLU A 407 15.53 -1.15 -2.95
C GLU A 407 15.97 -2.51 -3.49
N MET A 408 16.70 -2.57 -4.61
CA MET A 408 17.16 -3.84 -5.18
C MET A 408 17.94 -4.67 -4.16
N LYS A 409 18.87 -4.07 -3.42
CA LYS A 409 19.63 -4.73 -2.36
C LYS A 409 18.71 -5.33 -1.29
N SER A 410 17.68 -4.59 -0.84
CA SER A 410 16.73 -5.05 0.18
C SER A 410 16.02 -6.35 -0.25
N PHE A 411 15.56 -6.42 -1.50
CA PHE A 411 14.93 -7.63 -2.04
C PHE A 411 15.91 -8.81 -2.13
N PHE A 412 17.16 -8.60 -2.60
CA PHE A 412 18.16 -9.66 -2.65
C PHE A 412 18.56 -10.20 -1.26
N GLU A 413 18.67 -9.33 -0.26
CA GLU A 413 19.01 -9.70 1.12
C GLU A 413 17.87 -10.47 1.81
N LEU A 414 16.62 -10.05 1.60
CA LEU A 414 15.44 -10.78 2.06
C LEU A 414 15.36 -12.18 1.43
N VAL A 415 15.50 -12.27 0.10
CA VAL A 415 15.53 -13.53 -0.66
C VAL A 415 16.62 -14.46 -0.14
N THR A 416 17.81 -13.92 0.16
CA THR A 416 18.92 -14.69 0.74
C THR A 416 18.59 -15.22 2.14
N SER A 417 17.94 -14.42 2.99
CA SER A 417 17.50 -14.87 4.32
C SER A 417 16.43 -15.96 4.22
N ILE A 418 15.43 -15.80 3.34
CA ILE A 418 14.40 -16.82 3.07
C ILE A 418 15.02 -18.12 2.56
N ILE A 419 15.92 -18.07 1.57
CA ILE A 419 16.56 -19.26 0.98
C ILE A 419 17.44 -19.99 2.00
N THR A 420 18.23 -19.27 2.80
CA THR A 420 19.03 -19.91 3.87
C THR A 420 18.16 -20.49 4.99
N SER A 421 16.97 -19.91 5.22
CA SER A 421 15.98 -20.37 6.17
C SER A 421 15.27 -21.68 5.74
N ILE A 422 14.91 -21.86 4.46
CA ILE A 422 14.26 -23.09 3.96
C ILE A 422 15.24 -24.27 3.75
N LYS A 423 16.55 -23.99 3.61
CA LYS A 423 17.64 -24.98 3.47
C LYS A 423 18.23 -25.45 4.81
N SER A 424 17.73 -24.94 5.94
CA SER A 424 18.18 -25.29 7.30
C SER A 424 17.79 -26.73 7.67
N THR A 425 18.76 -27.56 8.09
CA THR A 425 18.52 -28.96 8.46
C THR A 425 18.00 -29.17 9.88
N THR A 426 18.15 -28.18 10.77
CA THR A 426 17.77 -28.29 12.19
C THR A 426 16.49 -27.57 12.54
N ARG A 427 16.15 -26.50 11.80
CA ARG A 427 14.92 -25.73 11.93
C ARG A 427 14.69 -24.99 10.61
N PHE A 428 14.04 -25.66 9.65
CA PHE A 428 13.58 -25.01 8.43
C PHE A 428 12.25 -24.31 8.70
N ASN A 429 12.05 -23.16 8.07
CA ASN A 429 10.79 -22.43 8.16
C ASN A 429 9.96 -22.60 6.91
N LYS A 430 8.64 -22.44 7.06
CA LYS A 430 7.68 -22.30 5.97
C LYS A 430 7.29 -20.84 5.87
N TRP A 431 7.08 -20.34 4.66
CA TRP A 431 6.85 -18.91 4.42
C TRP A 431 5.53 -18.68 3.67
N ILE A 432 4.76 -17.71 4.12
CA ILE A 432 3.69 -17.07 3.36
C ILE A 432 4.10 -15.62 3.12
N ILE A 433 4.01 -15.18 1.87
CA ILE A 433 4.27 -13.81 1.43
C ILE A 433 2.94 -13.28 0.91
N CYS A 434 2.33 -12.32 1.61
CA CYS A 434 1.04 -11.70 1.27
C CYS A 434 1.22 -10.21 0.93
N GLU A 435 0.17 -9.56 0.45
CA GLU A 435 0.25 -8.18 -0.04
C GLU A 435 0.24 -7.17 1.11
N GLY A 436 -0.81 -7.23 1.93
CA GLY A 436 -1.09 -6.31 3.01
C GLY A 436 -0.74 -6.83 4.40
N SER A 437 -0.54 -5.90 5.32
CA SER A 437 -0.36 -6.18 6.75
C SER A 437 -1.65 -6.68 7.42
N ASP A 438 -2.82 -6.37 6.86
CA ASP A 438 -4.09 -6.88 7.33
C ASP A 438 -4.31 -8.34 6.88
N ASP A 439 -3.96 -8.72 5.64
CA ASP A 439 -3.88 -10.12 5.16
C ASP A 439 -3.05 -10.97 6.13
N LYS A 440 -1.88 -10.45 6.51
CA LYS A 440 -0.95 -11.10 7.44
C LYS A 440 -1.63 -11.37 8.78
N LYS A 441 -2.37 -10.42 9.34
CA LYS A 441 -3.13 -10.60 10.59
C LYS A 441 -4.24 -11.64 10.45
N TYR A 442 -5.01 -11.64 9.35
CA TYR A 442 -6.05 -12.64 9.12
C TYR A 442 -5.46 -14.05 8.93
N LEU A 443 -4.37 -14.18 8.17
CA LEU A 443 -3.60 -15.41 8.03
C LEU A 443 -3.06 -15.90 9.37
N GLU A 444 -2.45 -15.00 10.16
CA GLU A 444 -1.94 -15.31 11.50
C GLU A 444 -3.07 -15.76 12.44
N TYR A 445 -4.23 -15.10 12.40
CA TYR A 445 -5.41 -15.45 13.18
C TYR A 445 -5.82 -16.92 12.96
N TYR A 446 -5.97 -17.36 11.71
CA TYR A 446 -6.37 -18.75 11.41
C TYR A 446 -5.23 -19.78 11.56
N LEU A 447 -3.99 -19.43 11.19
CA LEU A 447 -2.89 -20.40 11.07
C LEU A 447 -2.00 -20.52 12.33
N LYS A 448 -1.82 -19.44 13.10
CA LYS A 448 -0.94 -19.43 14.28
C LYS A 448 -1.61 -19.86 15.58
N PHE A 449 -2.95 -19.99 15.62
CA PHE A 449 -3.63 -20.38 16.85
C PHE A 449 -3.17 -21.77 17.36
N ASN A 450 -2.79 -22.69 16.46
CA ASN A 450 -2.23 -23.98 16.84
C ASN A 450 -0.70 -23.86 17.08
N GLN A 451 -0.26 -24.03 18.34
CA GLN A 451 1.14 -23.89 18.78
C GLN A 451 2.15 -24.78 18.00
N LYS A 452 1.66 -25.81 17.30
CA LYS A 452 2.43 -26.74 16.47
C LYS A 452 3.13 -26.04 15.29
N ASN A 453 2.48 -25.06 14.64
CA ASN A 453 2.98 -24.35 13.45
C ASN A 453 4.08 -23.29 13.75
N SER A 454 4.89 -23.50 14.79
CA SER A 454 5.93 -22.58 15.31
C SER A 454 7.10 -22.24 14.37
N ASN A 455 7.13 -22.83 13.16
CA ASN A 455 8.11 -22.55 12.10
C ASN A 455 7.46 -21.89 10.86
N LEU A 456 6.18 -21.51 10.93
CA LEU A 456 5.51 -20.74 9.89
C LEU A 456 5.79 -19.24 10.06
N ARG A 457 6.23 -18.59 8.99
CA ARG A 457 6.49 -17.15 8.90
C ARG A 457 5.53 -16.54 7.88
N ILE A 458 4.87 -15.46 8.25
CA ILE A 458 3.93 -14.75 7.41
C ILE A 458 4.45 -13.31 7.31
N ILE A 459 4.70 -12.84 6.10
CA ILE A 459 5.24 -11.50 5.83
C ILE A 459 4.35 -10.75 4.84
N PRO A 460 3.90 -9.52 5.16
CA PRO A 460 3.36 -8.60 4.18
C PRO A 460 4.51 -8.00 3.36
N VAL A 461 4.27 -7.62 2.10
CA VAL A 461 5.32 -6.98 1.27
C VAL A 461 4.86 -5.74 0.51
N SER A 462 3.76 -5.11 0.95
CA SER A 462 3.21 -3.88 0.39
C SER A 462 2.87 -4.02 -1.09
N GLY A 463 1.82 -4.80 -1.36
CA GLY A 463 1.15 -4.91 -2.66
C GLY A 463 1.67 -6.00 -3.62
N CYS A 464 0.80 -6.40 -4.56
CA CYS A 464 1.02 -7.51 -5.49
C CYS A 464 2.34 -7.41 -6.28
N GLY A 465 2.74 -6.19 -6.70
CA GLY A 465 3.97 -5.97 -7.47
C GLY A 465 5.22 -6.48 -6.75
N ASN A 466 5.29 -6.28 -5.43
CA ASN A 466 6.39 -6.73 -4.59
C ASN A 466 6.33 -8.25 -4.32
N VAL A 467 5.12 -8.82 -4.18
CA VAL A 467 4.92 -10.28 -4.14
C VAL A 467 5.45 -10.94 -5.43
N LYS A 468 5.13 -10.37 -6.61
CA LYS A 468 5.65 -10.84 -7.91
C LYS A 468 7.17 -10.74 -7.98
N LYS A 469 7.73 -9.58 -7.59
CA LYS A 469 9.19 -9.32 -7.57
C LYS A 469 9.94 -10.34 -6.72
N LEU A 470 9.46 -10.61 -5.50
CA LEU A 470 10.02 -11.66 -4.63
C LEU A 470 9.86 -13.06 -5.23
N TYR A 471 8.68 -13.39 -5.77
CA TYR A 471 8.45 -14.69 -6.40
C TYR A 471 9.45 -14.94 -7.54
N HIS A 472 9.70 -13.94 -8.39
CA HIS A 472 10.66 -14.04 -9.49
C HIS A 472 12.10 -14.23 -8.99
N LEU A 473 12.53 -13.48 -7.98
CA LEU A 473 13.87 -13.61 -7.40
C LEU A 473 14.08 -14.96 -6.71
N LEU A 474 13.09 -15.44 -5.96
CA LEU A 474 13.10 -16.77 -5.33
C LEU A 474 13.12 -17.88 -6.39
N TYR A 475 12.28 -17.77 -7.42
CA TYR A 475 12.22 -18.69 -8.55
C TYR A 475 13.55 -18.75 -9.31
N ALA A 476 14.19 -17.61 -9.58
CA ALA A 476 15.50 -17.58 -10.23
C ALA A 476 16.61 -18.20 -9.37
N SER A 477 16.55 -17.99 -8.04
CA SER A 477 17.63 -18.38 -7.12
C SER A 477 17.64 -19.86 -6.73
N LEU A 478 16.52 -20.58 -6.84
CA LEU A 478 16.49 -22.03 -6.67
C LEU A 478 16.77 -22.72 -8.02
N SER A 479 17.84 -23.52 -8.11
CA SER A 479 18.18 -24.26 -9.33
C SER A 479 18.23 -25.77 -9.07
N GLN A 480 17.87 -26.57 -10.08
CA GLN A 480 17.84 -28.05 -10.00
C GLN A 480 19.21 -28.71 -9.72
N LYS A 481 20.30 -27.95 -9.62
CA LYS A 481 21.65 -28.44 -9.30
C LYS A 481 22.04 -28.30 -7.83
N ASP A 482 21.16 -27.77 -6.99
CA ASP A 482 21.40 -27.67 -5.55
C ASP A 482 21.52 -29.07 -4.91
N ARG A 483 22.75 -29.46 -4.55
CA ARG A 483 23.05 -30.72 -3.82
C ARG A 483 22.49 -30.75 -2.40
N VAL A 484 21.94 -29.63 -1.92
CA VAL A 484 21.38 -29.45 -0.57
C VAL A 484 19.89 -29.71 -0.64
N LYS A 485 19.40 -30.68 0.14
CA LYS A 485 17.96 -30.92 0.29
C LYS A 485 17.27 -29.67 0.83
N ILE A 486 16.24 -29.21 0.12
CA ILE A 486 15.35 -28.16 0.61
C ILE A 486 14.28 -28.84 1.47
N HIS A 487 13.96 -28.23 2.62
CA HIS A 487 13.00 -28.78 3.58
C HIS A 487 11.81 -27.84 3.83
N GLY A 488 12.01 -26.53 3.72
CA GLY A 488 10.94 -25.53 3.80
C GLY A 488 10.17 -25.34 2.50
N LYS A 489 8.97 -24.75 2.60
CA LYS A 489 8.10 -24.35 1.49
C LYS A 489 7.77 -22.86 1.54
N ILE A 490 7.47 -22.27 0.39
CA ILE A 490 7.11 -20.85 0.24
C ILE A 490 5.81 -20.75 -0.57
N LEU A 491 4.82 -20.03 -0.04
CA LEU A 491 3.61 -19.61 -0.74
C LEU A 491 3.61 -18.09 -0.88
N CYS A 492 3.64 -17.59 -2.11
CA CYS A 492 3.25 -16.22 -2.43
C CYS A 492 1.72 -16.20 -2.65
N LEU A 493 1.01 -15.38 -1.89
CA LEU A 493 -0.44 -15.21 -1.97
C LEU A 493 -0.73 -13.80 -2.47
N VAL A 494 -1.59 -13.69 -3.47
CA VAL A 494 -2.09 -12.42 -4.00
C VAL A 494 -3.61 -12.39 -4.00
N ASP A 495 -4.14 -11.19 -3.84
CA ASP A 495 -5.54 -10.89 -4.02
C ASP A 495 -5.87 -10.82 -5.51
N THR A 496 -7.09 -10.37 -5.82
CA THR A 496 -7.51 -10.19 -7.21
C THR A 496 -7.96 -8.77 -7.45
N ASP A 497 -7.05 -7.99 -8.02
CA ASP A 497 -7.34 -6.68 -8.58
C ASP A 497 -8.16 -6.75 -9.87
N LEU A 498 -8.73 -5.61 -10.24
CA LEU A 498 -9.33 -5.38 -11.56
C LEU A 498 -8.29 -5.47 -12.71
N ARG A 499 -7.02 -5.18 -12.43
CA ARG A 499 -5.92 -5.28 -13.41
C ARG A 499 -5.29 -6.66 -13.37
N GLN A 500 -4.96 -7.21 -14.54
CA GLN A 500 -4.59 -8.62 -14.67
C GLN A 500 -3.14 -8.89 -14.25
N PHE A 501 -2.94 -9.30 -13.00
CA PHE A 501 -1.66 -9.84 -12.52
C PHE A 501 -1.36 -11.17 -13.24
N GLY A 502 -0.18 -11.27 -13.85
CA GLY A 502 0.29 -12.45 -14.60
C GLY A 502 1.81 -12.66 -14.50
N LEU A 503 2.25 -13.91 -14.68
CA LEU A 503 3.66 -14.30 -14.65
C LEU A 503 4.34 -14.14 -16.00
N ASP A 504 5.66 -13.92 -15.99
CA ASP A 504 6.43 -13.72 -17.22
C ASP A 504 6.65 -15.05 -17.97
N ASN A 505 6.93 -14.96 -19.28
CA ASN A 505 7.18 -16.13 -20.11
C ASN A 505 8.32 -17.00 -19.53
N ASN A 506 8.05 -18.31 -19.38
CA ASN A 506 8.89 -19.34 -18.73
C ASN A 506 8.88 -19.40 -17.19
N ILE A 507 8.14 -18.50 -16.50
CA ILE A 507 7.87 -18.64 -15.07
C ILE A 507 6.56 -19.44 -14.90
N LEU A 508 6.60 -20.46 -14.05
CA LEU A 508 5.46 -21.30 -13.70
C LEU A 508 4.86 -20.83 -12.36
N SER A 509 3.60 -21.17 -12.10
CA SER A 509 2.94 -20.88 -10.81
C SER A 509 3.40 -21.77 -9.65
N ASP A 510 4.10 -22.86 -9.97
CA ASP A 510 4.68 -23.83 -9.05
C ASP A 510 6.13 -24.10 -9.47
N LYS A 511 7.03 -24.27 -8.51
CA LYS A 511 8.41 -24.71 -8.75
C LYS A 511 8.83 -25.78 -7.76
N ASP A 512 9.21 -26.94 -8.30
CA ASP A 512 9.86 -28.06 -7.60
C ASP A 512 9.18 -28.44 -6.25
N ASN A 513 7.84 -28.33 -6.18
CA ASN A 513 7.01 -28.48 -4.96
C ASN A 513 7.54 -27.71 -3.72
N THR A 514 8.25 -26.61 -3.96
CA THR A 514 8.98 -25.83 -2.96
C THR A 514 8.49 -24.39 -2.91
N ILE A 515 8.30 -23.74 -4.07
CA ILE A 515 7.75 -22.38 -4.17
C ILE A 515 6.45 -22.43 -4.97
N TYR A 516 5.44 -21.77 -4.47
CA TYR A 516 4.12 -21.64 -5.07
C TYR A 516 3.73 -20.17 -5.12
N ILE A 517 2.99 -19.76 -6.15
CA ILE A 517 2.22 -18.51 -6.15
C ILE A 517 0.76 -18.81 -6.43
N ARG A 518 -0.16 -18.18 -5.68
CA ARG A 518 -1.61 -18.41 -5.75
C ARG A 518 -2.37 -17.10 -5.67
N ARG A 519 -3.53 -17.08 -6.32
CA ARG A 519 -4.52 -16.02 -6.24
C ARG A 519 -5.75 -16.49 -5.45
N ILE A 520 -6.29 -15.66 -4.58
CA ILE A 520 -7.59 -15.92 -3.93
C ILE A 520 -8.73 -15.67 -4.92
N GLN A 521 -9.62 -16.64 -5.12
CA GLN A 521 -10.79 -16.51 -6.00
C GLN A 521 -12.07 -17.08 -5.41
N ILE A 522 -13.18 -16.40 -5.69
CA ILE A 522 -14.53 -16.83 -5.31
C ILE A 522 -15.25 -17.42 -6.52
N HIS A 523 -15.48 -18.72 -6.49
CA HIS A 523 -16.19 -19.47 -7.53
C HIS A 523 -17.53 -19.96 -6.99
N LYS A 524 -18.63 -19.24 -7.25
CA LYS A 524 -19.99 -19.60 -6.80
C LYS A 524 -20.04 -19.87 -5.27
N ASP A 525 -19.66 -18.86 -4.49
CA ASP A 525 -19.56 -18.90 -3.02
C ASP A 525 -18.59 -19.93 -2.42
N ILE A 526 -17.69 -20.50 -3.25
CA ILE A 526 -16.58 -21.34 -2.81
C ILE A 526 -15.27 -20.58 -3.03
N ILE A 527 -14.54 -20.31 -1.96
CA ILE A 527 -13.22 -19.66 -2.00
C ILE A 527 -12.17 -20.73 -2.33
N LYS A 528 -11.29 -20.44 -3.29
CA LYS A 528 -10.20 -21.32 -3.74
C LYS A 528 -8.90 -20.56 -3.98
N LEU A 529 -7.79 -21.28 -3.91
CA LEU A 529 -6.47 -20.79 -4.31
C LEU A 529 -6.11 -21.20 -5.74
N ASP A 530 -6.33 -20.32 -6.70
CA ASP A 530 -6.07 -20.56 -8.12
C ASP A 530 -4.60 -20.36 -8.49
N LYS A 531 -4.13 -21.13 -9.48
CA LYS A 531 -2.80 -20.97 -10.08
C LYS A 531 -2.77 -19.79 -11.04
N ILE A 532 -1.66 -19.06 -11.06
CA ILE A 532 -1.49 -17.88 -11.92
C ILE A 532 -0.96 -18.35 -13.28
N ALA A 533 -1.86 -18.44 -14.25
CA ALA A 533 -1.55 -18.89 -15.61
C ALA A 533 -0.92 -17.78 -16.47
N GLN A 534 -0.14 -18.18 -17.48
CA GLN A 534 0.44 -17.29 -18.50
C GLN A 534 -0.61 -16.65 -19.42
N ASN A 535 -1.82 -17.19 -19.47
CA ASN A 535 -2.95 -16.63 -20.21
C ASN A 535 -4.29 -17.14 -19.65
N THR A 536 -5.32 -16.31 -19.81
CA THR A 536 -6.78 -16.56 -19.67
C THR A 536 -7.37 -17.02 -18.33
N GLN A 537 -8.31 -16.22 -17.80
CA GLN A 537 -9.68 -16.59 -17.39
C GLN A 537 -10.47 -15.32 -17.00
N ARG A 538 -11.80 -15.42 -16.82
CA ARG A 538 -12.59 -14.37 -16.14
C ARG A 538 -12.43 -14.59 -14.64
N TYR A 539 -11.82 -13.64 -13.96
CA TYR A 539 -11.68 -13.61 -12.50
C TYR A 539 -12.62 -12.54 -11.92
N SER A 540 -13.14 -12.75 -10.71
CA SER A 540 -13.81 -11.67 -9.97
C SER A 540 -12.77 -10.92 -9.14
N GLN A 541 -12.91 -9.59 -9.00
CA GLN A 541 -12.18 -8.88 -7.94
C GLN A 541 -12.46 -9.57 -6.59
N THR A 542 -11.45 -9.75 -5.75
CA THR A 542 -11.57 -10.51 -4.49
C THR A 542 -10.45 -10.10 -3.55
N GLU A 543 -10.81 -9.59 -2.38
CA GLU A 543 -9.89 -9.27 -1.27
C GLU A 543 -9.92 -10.37 -0.20
N VAL A 544 -8.94 -10.41 0.71
CA VAL A 544 -8.98 -11.30 1.89
C VAL A 544 -10.25 -11.09 2.72
N GLU A 545 -10.71 -9.84 2.86
CA GLU A 545 -11.94 -9.44 3.55
C GLU A 545 -13.22 -10.07 2.97
N ASP A 546 -13.25 -10.42 1.67
CA ASP A 546 -14.38 -11.13 1.07
C ASP A 546 -14.45 -12.60 1.52
N CYS A 547 -13.36 -13.11 2.11
CA CYS A 547 -13.07 -14.53 2.32
C CYS A 547 -13.01 -14.94 3.82
N LEU A 548 -13.52 -14.10 4.72
CA LEU A 548 -13.55 -14.27 6.17
C LEU A 548 -14.83 -14.98 6.67
N GLU A 549 -14.90 -15.25 7.97
CA GLU A 549 -16.08 -15.84 8.62
C GLU A 549 -17.24 -14.82 8.60
N PRO A 550 -18.36 -15.09 7.88
CA PRO A 550 -19.32 -14.06 7.55
C PRO A 550 -19.98 -13.41 8.78
N LYS A 551 -20.40 -14.23 9.75
CA LYS A 551 -21.04 -13.81 11.00
C LYS A 551 -20.15 -12.89 11.81
N LYS A 552 -18.91 -13.33 12.05
CA LYS A 552 -17.91 -12.56 12.80
C LYS A 552 -17.52 -11.24 12.11
N TYR A 553 -17.43 -11.25 10.78
CA TYR A 553 -17.14 -10.03 10.00
C TYR A 553 -18.29 -9.02 10.06
N PHE A 554 -19.54 -9.47 9.94
CA PHE A 554 -20.74 -8.64 10.14
C PHE A 554 -20.80 -8.02 11.54
N ASP A 555 -20.61 -8.82 12.59
CA ASP A 555 -20.60 -8.35 13.98
C ASP A 555 -19.48 -7.32 14.21
N THR A 556 -18.32 -7.52 13.60
CA THR A 556 -17.19 -6.58 13.63
C THR A 556 -17.53 -5.26 12.97
N ILE A 557 -18.08 -5.27 11.75
CA ILE A 557 -18.50 -4.05 11.03
C ILE A 557 -19.54 -3.28 11.85
N LYS A 558 -20.54 -3.96 12.41
CA LYS A 558 -21.54 -3.28 13.26
C LYS A 558 -20.91 -2.66 14.51
N HIS A 559 -19.94 -3.31 15.15
CA HIS A 559 -19.25 -2.73 16.29
C HIS A 559 -18.40 -1.50 15.92
N ILE A 560 -17.65 -1.55 14.82
CA ILE A 560 -16.81 -0.42 14.37
C ILE A 560 -17.66 0.77 13.89
N ALA A 561 -18.89 0.53 13.42
CA ALA A 561 -19.80 1.60 13.01
C ALA A 561 -20.47 2.36 14.17
N ILE A 562 -20.41 1.88 15.43
CA ILE A 562 -21.07 2.53 16.58
C ILE A 562 -20.53 3.95 16.77
N GLY A 563 -21.43 4.93 16.85
CA GLY A 563 -21.08 6.35 17.00
C GLY A 563 -20.61 7.03 15.71
N THR A 564 -20.75 6.39 14.55
CA THR A 564 -20.46 6.98 13.23
C THR A 564 -21.74 7.31 12.47
N ASP A 565 -21.66 8.21 11.49
CA ASP A 565 -22.79 8.58 10.62
C ASP A 565 -23.40 7.36 9.87
N ILE A 566 -22.63 6.29 9.71
CA ILE A 566 -23.00 5.06 9.00
C ILE A 566 -23.77 4.07 9.89
N GLU A 567 -23.80 4.25 11.21
CA GLU A 567 -24.46 3.34 12.16
C GLU A 567 -25.94 3.11 11.81
N GLN A 568 -26.65 4.20 11.49
CA GLN A 568 -28.08 4.16 11.16
C GLN A 568 -28.34 3.43 9.84
N ILE A 569 -27.46 3.63 8.86
CA ILE A 569 -27.51 2.95 7.56
C ILE A 569 -27.31 1.44 7.77
N LEU A 570 -26.24 1.02 8.45
CA LEU A 570 -25.96 -0.39 8.74
C LEU A 570 -27.02 -1.07 9.64
N ASN A 571 -27.71 -0.32 10.49
CA ASN A 571 -28.82 -0.84 11.29
C ASN A 571 -30.07 -1.18 10.46
N SER A 572 -30.21 -0.63 9.25
CA SER A 572 -31.24 -1.07 8.28
C SER A 572 -30.90 -2.39 7.57
N TYR A 573 -29.77 -3.01 7.87
CA TYR A 573 -29.33 -4.29 7.30
C TYR A 573 -29.12 -5.36 8.39
N LYS A 574 -29.40 -6.60 7.99
CA LYS A 574 -29.18 -7.82 8.76
C LYS A 574 -28.25 -8.76 8.01
N GLN A 575 -27.58 -9.65 8.75
CA GLN A 575 -26.78 -10.69 8.14
C GLN A 575 -27.68 -11.64 7.32
N ASN A 576 -27.21 -12.02 6.13
CA ASN A 576 -27.76 -13.12 5.37
C ASN A 576 -27.26 -14.46 5.96
N ASN A 577 -28.07 -15.13 6.77
CA ASN A 577 -27.65 -16.36 7.46
C ASN A 577 -27.25 -17.54 6.54
N ASN A 578 -27.55 -17.46 5.23
CA ASN A 578 -27.18 -18.49 4.25
C ASN A 578 -25.83 -18.23 3.56
N CYS A 579 -25.16 -17.10 3.85
CA CYS A 579 -23.90 -16.73 3.22
C CYS A 579 -22.72 -17.60 3.72
N LYS A 580 -21.78 -17.88 2.81
CA LYS A 580 -20.55 -18.65 3.09
C LYS A 580 -19.27 -17.82 2.99
N ILE A 581 -19.40 -16.58 2.53
CA ILE A 581 -18.34 -15.61 2.27
C ILE A 581 -18.77 -14.26 2.85
N SER A 582 -17.82 -13.44 3.26
CA SER A 582 -18.04 -12.13 3.90
C SER A 582 -18.21 -10.97 2.91
N ARG A 583 -18.23 -11.28 1.61
CA ARG A 583 -18.33 -10.32 0.51
C ARG A 583 -19.51 -9.35 0.63
N ILE A 584 -19.21 -8.06 0.46
CA ILE A 584 -20.17 -6.96 0.37
C ILE A 584 -20.13 -6.41 -1.08
N PRO A 585 -21.28 -6.26 -1.78
CA PRO A 585 -21.28 -5.89 -3.20
C PRO A 585 -21.09 -4.38 -3.42
N SER A 586 -20.30 -4.04 -4.43
CA SER A 586 -20.18 -2.69 -5.00
C SER A 586 -21.04 -2.57 -6.28
N ASN A 587 -22.33 -2.28 -6.10
CA ASN A 587 -23.34 -1.98 -7.13
C ASN A 587 -23.57 -3.05 -8.25
N ASN A 588 -24.81 -3.56 -8.32
CA ASN A 588 -25.37 -4.46 -9.36
C ASN A 588 -25.13 -5.98 -9.24
N GLY A 589 -24.94 -6.53 -8.03
CA GLY A 589 -24.87 -7.98 -7.81
C GLY A 589 -25.36 -8.40 -6.42
N GLU A 590 -25.86 -9.64 -6.31
CA GLU A 590 -26.52 -10.18 -5.10
C GLU A 590 -25.70 -9.94 -3.82
N ALA A 591 -26.34 -9.34 -2.81
CA ALA A 591 -25.67 -9.04 -1.56
C ALA A 591 -25.47 -10.32 -0.74
N VAL A 592 -24.24 -10.82 -0.74
CA VAL A 592 -23.92 -12.09 -0.12
C VAL A 592 -23.97 -11.96 1.40
N LEU A 593 -23.25 -11.01 2.03
CA LEU A 593 -23.26 -10.84 3.48
C LEU A 593 -24.47 -10.05 4.03
N LEU A 594 -24.78 -8.89 3.45
CA LEU A 594 -25.73 -7.90 4.00
C LEU A 594 -27.07 -7.93 3.26
N LYS A 595 -28.16 -8.33 3.94
CA LYS A 595 -29.52 -8.21 3.39
C LYS A 595 -30.24 -7.03 4.03
N PHE A 596 -30.89 -6.19 3.22
CA PHE A 596 -31.77 -5.12 3.73
C PHE A 596 -32.88 -5.73 4.61
N ASP A 597 -33.13 -5.14 5.78
CA ASP A 597 -34.18 -5.63 6.68
C ASP A 597 -35.54 -5.01 6.35
N GLU A 598 -36.25 -5.62 5.41
CA GLU A 598 -37.60 -5.23 4.97
C GLU A 598 -38.61 -4.98 6.11
N ALA A 599 -38.36 -5.47 7.33
CA ALA A 599 -39.23 -5.29 8.49
C ALA A 599 -38.92 -4.04 9.34
N ASN A 600 -37.66 -3.61 9.42
CA ASN A 600 -37.20 -2.56 10.35
C ASN A 600 -36.31 -1.48 9.70
N GLY A 601 -35.85 -1.71 8.47
CA GLY A 601 -34.92 -0.83 7.75
C GLY A 601 -35.61 0.35 7.07
N LEU A 602 -34.94 1.49 7.05
CA LEU A 602 -35.41 2.69 6.36
C LEU A 602 -35.02 2.61 4.88
N ILE A 603 -36.01 2.73 3.98
CA ILE A 603 -35.81 2.58 2.52
C ILE A 603 -34.83 3.63 1.97
N GLU A 604 -34.79 4.82 2.56
CA GLU A 604 -33.85 5.90 2.18
C GLU A 604 -32.38 5.46 2.28
N HIS A 605 -32.06 4.62 3.27
CA HIS A 605 -30.70 4.09 3.48
C HIS A 605 -30.22 3.17 2.35
N VAL A 606 -31.12 2.64 1.51
CA VAL A 606 -30.75 1.84 0.33
C VAL A 606 -29.99 2.69 -0.70
N ASN A 607 -30.38 3.96 -0.86
CA ASN A 607 -29.72 4.89 -1.77
C ASN A 607 -28.39 5.42 -1.20
N GLN A 608 -28.19 5.31 0.12
CA GLN A 608 -26.99 5.72 0.85
C GLN A 608 -26.01 4.56 1.08
N PHE A 609 -26.28 3.36 0.57
CA PHE A 609 -25.42 2.19 0.81
C PHE A 609 -23.99 2.37 0.26
N SER A 610 -23.80 3.23 -0.74
CA SER A 610 -22.48 3.65 -1.22
C SER A 610 -21.63 4.34 -0.14
N GLU A 611 -22.24 5.01 0.84
CA GLU A 611 -21.56 5.61 1.98
C GLU A 611 -20.99 4.53 2.92
N VAL A 612 -21.67 3.38 3.05
CA VAL A 612 -21.15 2.19 3.77
C VAL A 612 -19.91 1.66 3.07
N ILE A 613 -19.96 1.49 1.74
CA ILE A 613 -18.80 1.03 0.95
C ILE A 613 -17.62 1.99 1.12
N SER A 614 -17.85 3.30 0.94
CA SER A 614 -16.83 4.33 1.12
C SER A 614 -16.27 4.38 2.56
N PHE A 615 -17.07 4.06 3.57
CA PHE A 615 -16.61 3.95 4.96
C PHE A 615 -15.70 2.74 5.16
N LEU A 616 -16.06 1.58 4.60
CA LEU A 616 -15.29 0.33 4.69
C LEU A 616 -13.99 0.37 3.88
N GLU A 617 -13.96 1.10 2.75
CA GLU A 617 -12.76 1.25 1.91
C GLU A 617 -11.67 2.15 2.54
N LYS A 618 -11.99 2.96 3.56
CA LYS A 618 -11.00 3.80 4.26
C LYS A 618 -9.95 2.93 4.97
N THR A 619 -8.67 3.21 4.74
CA THR A 619 -7.54 2.49 5.35
C THR A 619 -7.61 2.41 6.87
N SER A 620 -8.02 3.50 7.54
CA SER A 620 -8.20 3.52 8.99
C SER A 620 -9.32 2.59 9.46
N THR A 621 -10.43 2.51 8.70
CA THR A 621 -11.55 1.59 8.96
C THR A 621 -11.13 0.14 8.73
N LYS A 622 -10.46 -0.20 7.62
CA LYS A 622 -9.96 -1.56 7.35
C LYS A 622 -9.05 -2.04 8.50
N GLN A 623 -8.12 -1.19 8.95
CA GLN A 623 -7.25 -1.49 10.10
C GLN A 623 -8.03 -1.70 11.41
N GLN A 624 -9.05 -0.87 11.69
CA GLN A 624 -9.91 -1.02 12.88
C GLN A 624 -10.71 -2.34 12.84
N ILE A 625 -11.32 -2.66 11.69
CA ILE A 625 -12.02 -3.92 11.44
C ILE A 625 -11.08 -5.10 11.65
N CYS A 626 -9.91 -5.11 11.00
CA CYS A 626 -8.94 -6.18 11.12
C CYS A 626 -8.50 -6.37 12.58
N ASN A 627 -8.10 -5.30 13.26
CA ASN A 627 -7.65 -5.35 14.66
C ASN A 627 -8.75 -5.87 15.60
N TYR A 628 -10.00 -5.44 15.44
CA TYR A 628 -11.13 -5.93 16.25
C TYR A 628 -11.44 -7.40 15.93
N TYR A 629 -11.48 -7.77 14.65
CA TYR A 629 -11.70 -9.14 14.19
C TYR A 629 -10.69 -10.10 14.79
N VAL A 630 -9.39 -9.79 14.74
CA VAL A 630 -8.34 -10.71 15.24
C VAL A 630 -8.15 -10.66 16.76
N SER A 631 -8.73 -9.68 17.46
CA SER A 631 -8.50 -9.40 18.90
C SER A 631 -8.73 -10.59 19.84
N LYS A 632 -9.68 -11.46 19.52
CA LYS A 632 -9.98 -12.68 20.26
C LYS A 632 -10.29 -13.81 19.30
N TYR A 633 -9.65 -14.97 19.49
CA TYR A 633 -10.03 -16.18 18.77
C TYR A 633 -11.33 -16.74 19.35
N ASN A 634 -12.38 -16.69 18.54
CA ASN A 634 -13.72 -17.18 18.82
C ASN A 634 -14.41 -17.69 17.54
N SER A 635 -13.60 -18.09 16.53
CA SER A 635 -14.12 -18.57 15.26
C SER A 635 -14.81 -19.92 15.44
N GLU A 636 -16.01 -20.06 14.87
CA GLU A 636 -16.75 -21.32 14.86
C GLU A 636 -16.43 -22.15 13.59
N PHE A 637 -15.65 -21.59 12.64
CA PHE A 637 -15.44 -22.15 11.30
C PHE A 637 -14.11 -21.71 10.66
N ILE A 638 -13.34 -22.67 10.11
CA ILE A 638 -12.11 -22.39 9.35
C ILE A 638 -12.45 -22.30 7.84
N PRO A 639 -12.17 -21.17 7.15
CA PRO A 639 -12.42 -21.02 5.72
C PRO A 639 -11.69 -22.06 4.84
N SER A 640 -12.31 -22.45 3.72
CA SER A 640 -11.75 -23.47 2.81
C SER A 640 -10.35 -23.12 2.30
N TRP A 641 -10.10 -21.86 1.96
CA TRP A 641 -8.81 -21.40 1.46
C TRP A 641 -7.68 -21.50 2.50
N ILE A 642 -7.99 -21.48 3.80
CA ILE A 642 -7.01 -21.76 4.86
C ILE A 642 -6.61 -23.25 4.83
N LEU A 643 -7.57 -24.15 4.57
CA LEU A 643 -7.28 -25.57 4.42
C LEU A 643 -6.42 -25.85 3.17
N ASP A 644 -6.68 -25.14 2.06
CA ASP A 644 -5.82 -25.18 0.87
C ASP A 644 -4.36 -24.76 1.21
N ILE A 645 -4.15 -23.75 2.07
CA ILE A 645 -2.81 -23.35 2.55
C ILE A 645 -2.18 -24.45 3.41
N VAL A 646 -2.95 -25.04 4.33
CA VAL A 646 -2.47 -26.11 5.22
C VAL A 646 -2.00 -27.32 4.42
N GLU A 647 -2.76 -27.75 3.42
CA GLU A 647 -2.36 -28.85 2.51
C GLU A 647 -1.11 -28.47 1.70
N LEU A 648 -1.12 -27.33 1.02
CA LEU A 648 -0.07 -26.91 0.10
C LEU A 648 1.29 -26.71 0.80
N LEU A 649 1.28 -26.13 2.01
CA LEU A 649 2.47 -25.97 2.86
C LEU A 649 2.75 -27.16 3.79
N GLU A 650 1.94 -28.23 3.76
CA GLU A 650 2.05 -29.41 4.64
C GLU A 650 2.07 -29.05 6.14
N LEU A 651 1.27 -28.05 6.55
CA LEU A 651 1.20 -27.58 7.94
C LEU A 651 0.50 -28.60 8.85
N ASP A 652 0.74 -28.50 10.15
CA ASP A 652 -0.05 -29.25 11.13
C ASP A 652 -1.51 -28.77 11.09
N SER A 653 -2.46 -29.69 11.34
CA SER A 653 -3.90 -29.39 11.27
C SER A 653 -4.27 -28.17 12.09
N CYS A 654 -5.13 -27.31 11.55
CA CYS A 654 -5.73 -26.22 12.32
C CYS A 654 -6.96 -26.77 13.04
N ASP A 655 -6.85 -26.94 14.36
CA ASP A 655 -7.94 -27.39 15.22
C ASP A 655 -8.64 -26.15 15.83
N ILE A 656 -9.98 -26.11 15.83
CA ILE A 656 -10.72 -25.03 16.52
C ILE A 656 -10.54 -25.23 18.03
N PRO A 657 -10.10 -24.22 18.82
CA PRO A 657 -10.03 -24.32 20.28
C PRO A 657 -11.38 -24.71 20.88
N SER A 658 -11.37 -25.79 21.66
CA SER A 658 -12.45 -26.07 22.61
C SER A 658 -12.56 -24.93 23.62
N ILE A 659 -13.73 -24.29 23.68
CA ILE A 659 -13.99 -23.16 24.58
C ILE A 659 -14.08 -23.66 26.02
N ASP A 660 -12.96 -23.62 26.75
CA ASP A 660 -12.92 -23.82 28.19
C ASP A 660 -13.62 -22.64 28.90
N VAL A 661 -14.90 -22.84 29.26
CA VAL A 661 -15.69 -21.87 30.01
C VAL A 661 -15.22 -21.81 31.46
N LYS A 662 -14.18 -21.00 31.72
CA LYS A 662 -13.86 -20.54 33.07
C LYS A 662 -14.84 -19.44 33.49
N GLN A 663 -15.98 -19.84 34.06
CA GLN A 663 -16.83 -18.93 34.82
C GLN A 663 -16.22 -18.66 36.20
N GLU A 664 -15.80 -17.42 36.46
CA GLU A 664 -15.54 -16.97 37.82
C GLU A 664 -16.86 -16.65 38.54
N GLY A 665 -17.23 -17.51 39.49
CA GLY A 665 -17.78 -17.11 40.78
C GLY A 665 -19.21 -16.53 40.85
N THR A 666 -20.18 -17.41 41.12
CA THR A 666 -21.25 -17.11 42.09
C THR A 666 -21.50 -18.30 43.02
N LYS A 667 -21.72 -18.04 44.32
CA LYS A 667 -21.93 -19.05 45.36
C LYS A 667 -23.41 -19.35 45.57
N ALA A 668 -23.83 -20.62 45.58
CA ALA A 668 -24.90 -21.12 46.47
C ALA A 668 -25.09 -22.66 46.46
N LEU A 669 -25.13 -23.25 47.66
CA LEU A 669 -25.87 -24.44 48.13
C LEU A 669 -26.18 -25.61 47.16
N GLY A 670 -25.46 -26.72 47.35
CA GLY A 670 -25.68 -27.98 46.63
C GLY A 670 -26.72 -28.97 47.17
N ARG A 671 -26.74 -30.17 46.58
CA ARG A 671 -27.19 -31.44 47.18
C ARG A 671 -26.72 -32.65 46.34
N LYS A 672 -26.77 -33.85 46.94
CA LYS A 672 -26.30 -35.15 46.43
C LYS A 672 -27.18 -35.73 45.30
N GLN A 673 -26.57 -36.43 44.34
CA GLN A 673 -26.77 -37.87 43.98
C GLN A 673 -25.99 -38.13 42.65
N VAL A 674 -25.00 -39.03 42.56
CA VAL A 674 -25.02 -40.52 42.53
C VAL A 674 -25.71 -41.09 41.28
N ILE A 675 -25.12 -42.17 40.73
CA ILE A 675 -25.55 -43.05 39.61
C ILE A 675 -25.04 -42.64 38.21
N ASP A 676 -24.53 -43.54 37.34
CA ASP A 676 -23.75 -44.79 37.52
C ASP A 676 -23.27 -45.30 36.13
N THR A 677 -22.10 -45.97 36.05
CA THR A 677 -21.68 -46.94 34.98
C THR A 677 -21.68 -46.50 33.49
N LYS A 678 -20.91 -47.08 32.54
CA LYS A 678 -19.92 -48.19 32.45
C LYS A 678 -18.92 -47.78 31.34
N LYS A 679 -17.60 -47.94 31.49
CA LYS A 679 -16.79 -49.13 31.08
C LYS A 679 -16.94 -49.52 29.60
N THR A 680 -15.91 -49.85 28.81
CA THR A 680 -14.43 -49.90 28.95
C THR A 680 -13.89 -50.01 27.50
N ILE A 681 -12.84 -49.28 27.08
CA ILE A 681 -11.43 -49.70 27.12
C ILE A 681 -11.22 -51.18 26.76
N GLU A 682 -10.61 -51.44 25.60
CA GLU A 682 -9.43 -52.32 25.52
C GLU A 682 -8.62 -52.03 24.24
N GLU A 683 -7.34 -52.43 24.26
CA GLU A 683 -6.22 -51.76 23.59
C GLU A 683 -5.50 -52.70 22.56
N PRO A 684 -4.33 -52.37 21.96
CA PRO A 684 -3.96 -52.83 20.61
C PRO A 684 -3.07 -54.08 20.58
N ILE A 685 -2.86 -54.64 19.38
CA ILE A 685 -1.75 -55.58 19.10
C ILE A 685 -1.04 -55.23 17.78
N GLU A 686 0.29 -55.38 17.82
CA GLU A 686 1.31 -54.99 16.83
C GLU A 686 1.61 -56.03 15.72
N THR A 687 2.14 -55.51 14.59
CA THR A 687 3.17 -56.12 13.70
C THR A 687 2.89 -57.42 12.90
N LYS A 688 3.18 -57.41 11.58
CA LYS A 688 4.49 -57.87 11.03
C LYS A 688 4.63 -57.73 9.50
N GLU A 689 5.89 -57.86 9.08
CA GLU A 689 6.54 -57.50 7.81
C GLU A 689 6.24 -58.33 6.54
N LYS A 690 6.54 -57.71 5.37
CA LYS A 690 7.20 -58.22 4.13
C LYS A 690 6.62 -59.43 3.36
N VAL A 691 6.54 -59.30 2.03
CA VAL A 691 7.53 -59.81 1.04
C VAL A 691 7.09 -59.45 -0.39
N GLU A 692 8.06 -59.23 -1.30
CA GLU A 692 7.90 -58.91 -2.72
C GLU A 692 7.52 -60.14 -3.58
N LYS A 693 6.80 -59.96 -4.71
CA LYS A 693 7.37 -60.17 -6.06
C LYS A 693 6.41 -59.95 -7.24
N THR A 694 7.04 -59.49 -8.33
CA THR A 694 6.61 -59.42 -9.73
C THR A 694 6.00 -60.70 -10.32
N ILE A 695 5.11 -60.56 -11.31
CA ILE A 695 5.29 -61.05 -12.71
C ILE A 695 4.14 -60.56 -13.63
N SER A 696 4.42 -60.52 -14.93
CA SER A 696 3.64 -59.95 -16.03
C SER A 696 2.70 -60.92 -16.76
N ASN A 697 1.87 -60.32 -17.65
CA ASN A 697 1.34 -60.83 -18.93
C ASN A 697 -0.18 -61.13 -19.07
N LYS A 698 -0.77 -60.29 -19.94
CA LYS A 698 -1.73 -60.57 -21.03
C LYS A 698 -2.16 -62.03 -21.26
N ASN A 699 -3.45 -62.23 -21.52
CA ASN A 699 -3.93 -62.60 -22.87
C ASN A 699 -5.42 -62.30 -23.09
N GLU A 700 -5.79 -62.20 -24.37
CA GLU A 700 -7.11 -61.77 -24.91
C GLU A 700 -8.09 -62.95 -25.13
N ILE A 701 -9.13 -62.73 -25.96
CA ILE A 701 -10.07 -63.68 -26.66
C ILE A 701 -11.50 -63.71 -26.04
N LYS A 702 -12.63 -63.49 -26.76
CA LYS A 702 -12.88 -63.23 -28.21
C LYS A 702 -14.22 -62.54 -28.55
N LEU A 703 -14.20 -61.79 -29.65
CA LEU A 703 -15.22 -61.52 -30.71
C LEU A 703 -16.71 -61.88 -30.54
N SER A 704 -17.58 -60.94 -30.98
CA SER A 704 -18.35 -60.94 -32.27
C SER A 704 -19.31 -59.72 -32.28
N LYS A 705 -19.78 -59.06 -33.36
CA LYS A 705 -19.69 -59.09 -34.86
C LYS A 705 -20.32 -57.72 -35.34
N ASP A 706 -20.35 -57.25 -36.60
CA ASP A 706 -19.86 -57.61 -37.94
C ASP A 706 -19.88 -56.32 -38.84
N ASN A 707 -18.94 -56.18 -39.79
CA ASN A 707 -18.99 -55.50 -41.13
C ASN A 707 -19.42 -54.00 -41.28
N LYS A 708 -18.64 -53.08 -41.89
CA LYS A 708 -18.10 -52.93 -43.28
C LYS A 708 -19.18 -52.54 -44.32
N GLU A 709 -18.98 -51.63 -45.29
CA GLU A 709 -17.81 -51.19 -46.12
C GLU A 709 -17.97 -49.70 -46.56
N ALA A 710 -16.91 -48.86 -46.78
CA ALA A 710 -16.20 -48.52 -48.04
C ALA A 710 -17.04 -47.80 -49.15
N LYS A 711 -16.56 -46.90 -50.05
CA LYS A 711 -15.25 -46.24 -50.33
C LYS A 711 -15.45 -45.04 -51.32
N GLU A 712 -14.50 -44.09 -51.34
CA GLU A 712 -13.95 -43.30 -52.48
C GLU A 712 -14.79 -42.75 -53.68
N ASP A 713 -14.63 -41.42 -53.90
CA ASP A 713 -14.22 -40.71 -55.14
C ASP A 713 -15.11 -40.36 -56.37
N ILE A 714 -15.01 -39.06 -56.72
CA ILE A 714 -14.98 -38.40 -58.05
C ILE A 714 -16.23 -38.44 -58.96
N SER A 715 -16.87 -37.28 -59.17
CA SER A 715 -16.89 -36.55 -60.47
C SER A 715 -17.90 -35.38 -60.49
N ASN A 716 -17.62 -34.36 -61.34
CA ASN A 716 -18.53 -33.24 -61.61
C ASN A 716 -19.57 -33.64 -62.67
N GLN A 717 -20.84 -33.19 -62.54
CA GLN A 717 -21.40 -32.11 -63.38
C GLN A 717 -22.92 -31.90 -63.23
N GLU A 718 -23.31 -30.62 -63.24
CA GLU A 718 -24.54 -30.04 -63.80
C GLU A 718 -25.96 -30.50 -63.35
N LYS A 719 -26.60 -29.57 -62.62
CA LYS A 719 -27.90 -28.94 -62.95
C LYS A 719 -29.25 -29.64 -62.67
N ILE A 720 -30.13 -28.77 -62.14
CA ILE A 720 -31.59 -28.67 -62.36
C ILE A 720 -32.53 -29.46 -61.43
N LYS A 721 -33.30 -28.65 -60.66
CA LYS A 721 -34.62 -28.91 -60.06
C LYS A 721 -34.71 -30.02 -59.00
N LEU A 722 -35.56 -29.95 -57.98
CA LEU A 722 -36.39 -28.96 -57.26
C LEU A 722 -37.26 -29.85 -56.36
N SER A 723 -37.88 -29.30 -55.31
CA SER A 723 -38.77 -30.01 -54.36
C SER A 723 -38.05 -31.05 -53.48
N SER A 724 -38.43 -31.30 -52.24
CA SER A 724 -39.23 -30.53 -51.26
C SER A 724 -39.27 -31.35 -49.97
N ASN A 725 -39.02 -30.72 -48.82
CA ASN A 725 -39.92 -30.73 -47.65
C ASN A 725 -39.17 -30.32 -46.37
N ASN A 726 -39.28 -29.03 -46.03
CA ASN A 726 -39.32 -28.63 -44.63
C ASN A 726 -40.74 -28.86 -44.11
N LYS A 727 -40.88 -29.49 -42.95
CA LYS A 727 -42.04 -29.36 -42.07
C LYS A 727 -41.60 -29.52 -40.62
N GLU A 728 -41.17 -28.41 -40.02
CA GLU A 728 -41.53 -27.95 -38.67
C GLU A 728 -40.71 -26.70 -38.32
N ASP A 729 -41.08 -25.58 -38.93
CA ASP A 729 -40.78 -24.22 -38.45
C ASP A 729 -41.84 -23.29 -39.05
N LEU A 730 -43.05 -23.42 -38.50
CA LEU A 730 -44.27 -22.82 -39.07
C LEU A 730 -45.07 -22.12 -37.96
N LYS A 731 -44.45 -21.12 -37.32
CA LYS A 731 -45.17 -20.19 -36.42
C LYS A 731 -44.57 -18.78 -36.17
N GLU A 732 -43.31 -18.50 -36.50
CA GLU A 732 -42.75 -17.13 -36.31
C GLU A 732 -42.68 -16.25 -37.56
N THR A 733 -42.94 -16.79 -38.76
CA THR A 733 -42.90 -16.03 -40.02
C THR A 733 -44.18 -15.23 -40.34
N LEU A 734 -45.19 -15.23 -39.45
CA LEU A 734 -46.52 -14.67 -39.73
C LEU A 734 -46.75 -13.20 -39.32
N ASP A 735 -45.80 -12.59 -38.60
CA ASP A 735 -45.86 -11.15 -38.27
C ASP A 735 -44.91 -10.27 -39.10
N ILE A 736 -44.00 -10.87 -39.88
CA ILE A 736 -43.13 -10.13 -40.80
C ILE A 736 -43.87 -9.76 -42.11
N GLU A 737 -44.80 -10.59 -42.61
CA GLU A 737 -45.56 -10.27 -43.84
C GLU A 737 -46.68 -9.23 -43.65
N LYS A 738 -47.19 -9.03 -42.43
CA LYS A 738 -48.11 -7.92 -42.11
C LYS A 738 -47.42 -6.56 -42.07
N GLY A 739 -46.10 -6.53 -41.91
CA GLY A 739 -45.29 -5.30 -42.05
C GLY A 739 -45.10 -4.90 -43.52
N ARG A 740 -44.90 -5.87 -44.42
CA ARG A 740 -44.68 -5.61 -45.86
C ARG A 740 -45.94 -5.14 -46.60
N THR A 741 -47.12 -5.65 -46.25
CA THR A 741 -48.38 -5.25 -46.91
C THR A 741 -48.77 -3.79 -46.64
N LYS A 742 -48.44 -3.23 -45.47
CA LYS A 742 -48.72 -1.80 -45.14
C LYS A 742 -47.83 -0.79 -45.87
N LEU A 743 -46.70 -1.21 -46.45
CA LEU A 743 -45.84 -0.32 -47.26
C LEU A 743 -46.32 -0.24 -48.71
N ILE A 744 -46.77 -1.36 -49.29
CA ILE A 744 -47.24 -1.44 -50.68
C ILE A 744 -48.53 -0.63 -50.91
N ASP A 745 -49.40 -0.51 -49.90
CA ASP A 745 -50.61 0.33 -50.00
C ASP A 745 -50.33 1.84 -50.04
N LYS A 746 -49.10 2.29 -49.74
CA LYS A 746 -48.65 3.68 -49.94
C LYS A 746 -47.95 3.94 -51.28
N GLU A 747 -47.44 2.91 -51.95
CA GLU A 747 -46.78 3.07 -53.26
C GLU A 747 -47.78 3.33 -54.41
N LYS A 748 -49.08 3.15 -54.18
CA LYS A 748 -50.14 3.35 -55.19
C LYS A 748 -50.72 4.77 -55.28
N SER A 749 -50.23 5.73 -54.51
CA SER A 749 -50.77 7.10 -54.47
C SER A 749 -49.75 8.19 -54.83
N ILE A 750 -48.62 7.83 -55.44
CA ILE A 750 -47.57 8.76 -55.85
C ILE A 750 -47.47 8.69 -57.38
N ASP A 751 -47.92 9.74 -58.07
CA ASP A 751 -47.71 9.88 -59.51
C ASP A 751 -46.24 10.27 -59.76
N PHE A 752 -45.53 9.41 -60.48
CA PHE A 752 -44.17 9.67 -60.93
C PHE A 752 -44.20 10.35 -62.30
N SER A 753 -43.49 11.47 -62.45
CA SER A 753 -43.32 12.13 -63.75
C SER A 753 -42.42 11.31 -64.68
N GLU A 754 -42.42 11.61 -65.99
CA GLU A 754 -41.50 10.95 -66.94
C GLU A 754 -40.02 11.12 -66.52
N LEU A 755 -39.64 12.26 -65.91
CA LEU A 755 -38.29 12.47 -65.37
C LEU A 755 -38.02 11.65 -64.09
N ASP A 756 -39.01 11.44 -63.23
CA ASP A 756 -38.83 10.58 -62.05
C ASP A 756 -38.59 9.12 -62.45
N ALA A 757 -39.23 8.65 -63.52
CA ALA A 757 -39.01 7.32 -64.09
C ALA A 757 -37.61 7.16 -64.72
N GLU A 758 -37.02 8.24 -65.23
CA GLU A 758 -35.64 8.26 -65.72
C GLU A 758 -34.63 8.26 -64.56
N LEU A 759 -34.90 9.01 -63.48
CA LEU A 759 -34.11 8.97 -62.24
C LEU A 759 -34.18 7.63 -61.53
N LEU A 760 -35.33 6.97 -61.50
CA LEU A 760 -35.47 5.62 -60.93
C LEU A 760 -34.53 4.63 -61.65
N LYS A 761 -34.47 4.68 -62.99
CA LYS A 761 -33.52 3.86 -63.77
C LYS A 761 -32.07 4.19 -63.43
N LEU A 762 -31.71 5.46 -63.23
CA LEU A 762 -30.37 5.85 -62.79
C LEU A 762 -30.05 5.33 -61.38
N PHE A 763 -30.97 5.47 -60.43
CA PHE A 763 -30.80 5.01 -59.04
C PHE A 763 -30.71 3.48 -58.92
N GLU A 764 -31.26 2.72 -59.86
CA GLU A 764 -31.17 1.25 -59.87
C GLU A 764 -29.84 0.70 -60.43
N GLN A 765 -29.10 1.45 -61.27
CA GLN A 765 -27.82 1.03 -61.85
C GLN A 765 -26.74 0.68 -60.81
N GLU A 766 -25.97 -0.39 -61.00
CA GLU A 766 -24.97 -0.85 -60.02
C GLU A 766 -23.87 0.18 -59.70
N LYS A 767 -23.54 1.08 -60.64
CA LYS A 767 -22.51 2.11 -60.48
C LYS A 767 -22.93 3.41 -61.16
N PHE A 768 -22.76 4.54 -60.47
CA PHE A 768 -22.94 5.88 -61.04
C PHE A 768 -21.67 6.32 -61.78
N SER A 769 -21.83 6.97 -62.93
CA SER A 769 -20.78 7.77 -63.55
C SER A 769 -20.78 9.21 -63.00
N ASN A 770 -19.73 9.96 -63.33
CA ASN A 770 -19.67 11.40 -63.04
C ASN A 770 -20.79 12.18 -63.76
N ASN A 771 -21.27 11.68 -64.91
CA ASN A 771 -22.32 12.34 -65.69
C ASN A 771 -23.69 12.16 -65.01
N ASP A 772 -23.98 10.94 -64.54
CA ASP A 772 -25.21 10.65 -63.78
C ASP A 772 -25.27 11.48 -62.49
N SER A 773 -24.12 11.63 -61.84
CA SER A 773 -23.96 12.49 -60.66
C SER A 773 -24.29 13.96 -60.95
N HIS A 774 -23.97 14.48 -62.14
CA HIS A 774 -24.37 15.84 -62.54
C HIS A 774 -25.87 15.94 -62.80
N ILE A 775 -26.47 14.96 -63.48
CA ILE A 775 -27.91 14.91 -63.76
C ILE A 775 -28.73 14.88 -62.45
N ILE A 776 -28.33 14.04 -61.50
CA ILE A 776 -28.99 13.92 -60.18
C ILE A 776 -28.90 15.24 -59.39
N ASN A 777 -27.76 15.93 -59.42
CA ASN A 777 -27.58 17.20 -58.72
C ASN A 777 -28.35 18.36 -59.39
N ASP A 778 -28.34 18.46 -60.72
CA ASP A 778 -29.12 19.48 -61.45
C ASP A 778 -30.63 19.29 -61.20
N TYR A 779 -31.10 18.04 -61.21
CA TYR A 779 -32.49 17.72 -60.88
C TYR A 779 -32.84 18.05 -59.42
N MET A 780 -31.97 17.69 -58.47
CA MET A 780 -32.15 17.99 -57.04
C MET A 780 -32.31 19.50 -56.79
N SER A 781 -31.49 20.33 -57.43
CA SER A 781 -31.55 21.79 -57.29
C SER A 781 -32.88 22.40 -57.75
N LYS A 782 -33.60 21.72 -58.66
CA LYS A 782 -34.88 22.16 -59.24
C LYS A 782 -36.10 21.54 -58.57
N ASN A 783 -35.95 20.38 -57.93
CA ASN A 783 -37.07 19.55 -57.46
C ASN A 783 -36.94 19.11 -55.98
N PHE A 784 -36.14 19.80 -55.16
CA PHE A 784 -35.90 19.44 -53.75
C PHE A 784 -37.17 19.29 -52.88
N ASN A 785 -38.28 19.92 -53.25
CA ASN A 785 -39.59 19.82 -52.58
C ASN A 785 -40.56 18.77 -53.18
N ASN A 786 -40.16 18.02 -54.22
CA ASN A 786 -41.03 17.05 -54.88
C ASN A 786 -41.15 15.76 -54.05
N GLU A 787 -42.37 15.37 -53.67
CA GLU A 787 -42.61 14.18 -52.82
C GLU A 787 -42.14 12.86 -53.47
N SER A 788 -42.34 12.70 -54.78
CA SER A 788 -41.90 11.53 -55.56
C SER A 788 -40.37 11.42 -55.57
N PHE A 789 -39.67 12.55 -55.73
CA PHE A 789 -38.22 12.61 -55.68
C PHE A 789 -37.67 12.37 -54.26
N ILE A 790 -38.30 12.95 -53.22
CA ILE A 790 -37.95 12.70 -51.81
C ILE A 790 -38.17 11.21 -51.47
N TYR A 791 -39.21 10.56 -52.00
CA TYR A 791 -39.41 9.11 -51.83
C TYR A 791 -38.25 8.30 -52.43
N LEU A 792 -37.82 8.64 -53.64
CA LEU A 792 -36.69 7.98 -54.30
C LEU A 792 -35.36 8.22 -53.55
N LEU A 793 -35.09 9.44 -53.10
CA LEU A 793 -33.90 9.74 -52.28
C LEU A 793 -33.88 8.90 -51.00
N ASN A 794 -35.00 8.79 -50.29
CA ASN A 794 -35.13 7.96 -49.10
C ASN A 794 -34.87 6.48 -49.39
N LYS A 795 -35.45 5.95 -50.48
CA LYS A 795 -35.30 4.54 -50.88
C LYS A 795 -33.86 4.16 -51.24
N TYR A 796 -33.08 5.08 -51.81
CA TYR A 796 -31.72 4.82 -52.29
C TYR A 796 -30.61 5.55 -51.50
N PHE A 797 -30.91 6.15 -50.33
CA PHE A 797 -30.00 7.01 -49.58
C PHE A 797 -28.63 6.39 -49.30
N ILE A 798 -28.57 5.15 -48.78
CA ILE A 798 -27.31 4.45 -48.47
C ILE A 798 -26.39 4.39 -49.71
N LYS A 799 -26.97 4.08 -50.89
CA LYS A 799 -26.25 3.97 -52.16
C LYS A 799 -25.77 5.33 -52.67
N LEU A 800 -26.63 6.36 -52.55
CA LEU A 800 -26.33 7.73 -52.95
C LEU A 800 -25.36 8.45 -52.01
N SER A 801 -25.29 8.03 -50.74
CA SER A 801 -24.45 8.65 -49.70
C SER A 801 -22.94 8.62 -50.02
N ASN A 802 -22.51 7.76 -50.93
CA ASN A 802 -21.13 7.72 -51.41
C ASN A 802 -20.75 8.92 -52.31
N ASN A 803 -21.71 9.79 -52.67
CA ASN A 803 -21.47 11.02 -53.42
C ASN A 803 -21.61 12.27 -52.53
N LEU A 804 -20.49 12.93 -52.23
CA LEU A 804 -20.45 14.11 -51.37
C LEU A 804 -21.28 15.28 -51.90
N ASN A 805 -21.38 15.48 -53.22
CA ASN A 805 -22.17 16.58 -53.79
C ASN A 805 -23.67 16.37 -53.55
N ILE A 806 -24.14 15.12 -53.57
CA ILE A 806 -25.52 14.77 -53.25
C ILE A 806 -25.80 15.04 -51.76
N LEU A 807 -24.89 14.63 -50.86
CA LEU A 807 -25.01 14.93 -49.43
C LEU A 807 -25.05 16.44 -49.15
N HIS A 808 -24.19 17.23 -49.81
CA HIS A 808 -24.20 18.68 -49.69
C HIS A 808 -25.50 19.32 -50.17
N ASN A 809 -26.07 18.87 -51.29
CA ASN A 809 -27.33 19.41 -51.78
C ASN A 809 -28.51 19.02 -50.87
N ILE A 810 -28.51 17.82 -50.26
CA ILE A 810 -29.48 17.44 -49.22
C ILE A 810 -29.39 18.39 -48.01
N ILE A 811 -28.18 18.72 -47.55
CA ILE A 811 -27.96 19.65 -46.42
C ILE A 811 -28.36 21.08 -46.78
N ASN A 812 -27.88 21.60 -47.92
CA ASN A 812 -28.12 22.98 -48.36
C ASN A 812 -29.60 23.29 -48.60
N HIS A 813 -30.40 22.29 -48.98
CA HIS A 813 -31.85 22.40 -49.19
C HIS A 813 -32.68 21.82 -48.02
N GLU A 814 -32.03 21.45 -46.90
CA GLU A 814 -32.64 20.86 -45.70
C GLU A 814 -33.63 19.71 -45.99
N ILE A 815 -33.32 18.85 -46.98
CA ILE A 815 -34.22 17.81 -47.45
C ILE A 815 -34.39 16.72 -46.38
N PRO A 816 -35.62 16.42 -45.91
CA PRO A 816 -35.84 15.47 -44.82
C PRO A 816 -35.68 14.02 -45.26
N ILE A 817 -34.60 13.38 -44.81
CA ILE A 817 -34.27 11.98 -45.06
C ILE A 817 -34.64 11.11 -43.84
N LYS A 818 -35.53 10.14 -44.05
CA LYS A 818 -35.94 9.10 -43.11
C LYS A 818 -34.85 8.03 -43.01
N PHE A 819 -33.82 8.33 -42.24
CA PHE A 819 -32.71 7.41 -41.94
C PHE A 819 -32.44 7.42 -40.44
N SER A 820 -32.58 6.25 -39.79
CA SER A 820 -32.49 6.12 -38.32
C SER A 820 -31.11 5.68 -37.83
N ILE A 821 -30.89 5.74 -36.52
CA ILE A 821 -29.68 5.17 -35.88
C ILE A 821 -29.59 3.65 -36.14
N ASP A 822 -30.71 2.94 -36.14
CA ASP A 822 -30.71 1.50 -36.45
C ASP A 822 -30.32 1.25 -37.92
N ASP A 823 -30.76 2.10 -38.86
CA ASP A 823 -30.34 2.00 -40.27
C ASP A 823 -28.84 2.33 -40.45
N LEU A 824 -28.33 3.33 -39.72
CA LEU A 824 -26.92 3.72 -39.71
C LEU A 824 -26.03 2.58 -39.17
N LEU A 825 -26.42 1.97 -38.05
CA LEU A 825 -25.69 0.87 -37.41
C LEU A 825 -25.70 -0.39 -38.29
N ASN A 826 -26.86 -0.75 -38.85
CA ASN A 826 -27.00 -1.93 -39.72
C ASN A 826 -26.18 -1.83 -41.02
N ASN A 827 -25.88 -0.62 -41.50
CA ASN A 827 -25.14 -0.39 -42.74
C ASN A 827 -23.70 0.13 -42.51
N ILE A 828 -23.21 0.11 -41.27
CA ILE A 828 -21.95 0.77 -40.89
C ILE A 828 -20.76 0.34 -41.77
N GLN A 829 -20.63 -0.95 -42.10
CA GLN A 829 -19.55 -1.48 -42.96
C GLN A 829 -19.56 -0.89 -44.38
N THR A 830 -20.74 -0.64 -44.95
CA THR A 830 -20.90 -0.03 -46.28
C THR A 830 -20.69 1.48 -46.23
N LEU A 831 -21.01 2.12 -45.10
CA LEU A 831 -20.82 3.54 -44.89
C LEU A 831 -19.36 3.89 -44.55
N THR A 832 -18.59 2.99 -43.92
CA THR A 832 -17.17 3.19 -43.59
C THR A 832 -16.24 3.25 -44.81
N SER A 833 -16.63 2.75 -45.98
CA SER A 833 -15.78 2.87 -47.18
C SER A 833 -15.84 4.30 -47.75
N GLY A 834 -14.86 5.15 -47.45
CA GLY A 834 -14.76 6.51 -47.98
C GLY A 834 -13.94 7.44 -47.08
N SER A 835 -14.20 8.76 -47.18
CA SER A 835 -13.59 9.77 -46.32
C SER A 835 -14.38 9.99 -45.02
N GLN A 836 -13.68 10.32 -43.93
CA GLN A 836 -14.27 10.71 -42.64
C GLN A 836 -15.37 11.77 -42.78
N TYR A 837 -15.14 12.75 -43.68
CA TYR A 837 -16.08 13.82 -44.00
C TYR A 837 -17.48 13.33 -44.39
N LYS A 838 -17.59 12.16 -45.03
CA LYS A 838 -18.87 11.55 -45.42
C LYS A 838 -19.77 11.26 -44.22
N LEU A 839 -19.20 10.79 -43.09
CA LEU A 839 -19.98 10.48 -41.89
C LEU A 839 -20.56 11.73 -41.24
N HIS A 840 -19.77 12.80 -41.16
CA HIS A 840 -20.21 14.08 -40.58
C HIS A 840 -21.43 14.63 -41.32
N LEU A 841 -21.40 14.58 -42.66
CA LEU A 841 -22.54 14.97 -43.50
C LEU A 841 -23.76 14.05 -43.31
N ILE A 842 -23.57 12.73 -43.19
CA ILE A 842 -24.67 11.79 -42.91
C ILE A 842 -25.31 12.09 -41.55
N LEU A 843 -24.51 12.30 -40.50
CA LEU A 843 -25.00 12.66 -39.17
C LEU A 843 -25.74 14.02 -39.21
N GLU A 844 -25.21 15.01 -39.92
CA GLU A 844 -25.87 16.31 -40.09
C GLU A 844 -27.26 16.16 -40.76
N ILE A 845 -27.35 15.35 -41.83
CA ILE A 845 -28.63 15.03 -42.50
C ILE A 845 -29.61 14.34 -41.55
N MET A 846 -29.13 13.44 -40.70
CA MET A 846 -29.97 12.79 -39.69
C MET A 846 -30.47 13.80 -38.64
N PHE A 847 -29.64 14.74 -38.19
CA PHE A 847 -30.05 15.83 -37.26
C PHE A 847 -31.01 16.85 -37.90
N ILE A 848 -30.86 17.16 -39.19
CA ILE A 848 -31.82 17.97 -39.95
C ILE A 848 -33.19 17.27 -39.99
N SER A 849 -33.18 15.94 -40.16
CA SER A 849 -34.40 15.13 -40.33
C SER A 849 -35.04 14.71 -39.00
N MET A 850 -34.25 14.59 -37.93
CA MET A 850 -34.65 14.20 -36.58
C MET A 850 -34.20 15.27 -35.58
N LYS A 851 -35.14 16.12 -35.14
CA LYS A 851 -34.85 17.29 -34.28
C LYS A 851 -34.06 16.97 -33.00
N THR A 852 -34.25 15.78 -32.42
CA THR A 852 -33.50 15.25 -31.28
C THR A 852 -33.50 13.71 -31.30
N PHE A 853 -32.41 13.10 -30.86
CA PHE A 853 -32.29 11.65 -30.65
C PHE A 853 -32.75 11.23 -29.25
N LYS A 854 -33.09 9.94 -29.08
CA LYS A 854 -33.55 9.38 -27.80
C LYS A 854 -32.39 8.88 -26.95
N GLN A 855 -32.62 8.77 -25.65
CA GLN A 855 -31.68 8.15 -24.71
C GLN A 855 -31.37 6.69 -25.08
N ASP A 856 -32.38 5.93 -25.51
CA ASP A 856 -32.25 4.54 -25.98
C ASP A 856 -31.22 4.40 -27.12
N ASP A 857 -31.13 5.39 -28.02
CA ASP A 857 -30.19 5.37 -29.14
C ASP A 857 -28.74 5.56 -28.66
N LEU A 858 -28.55 6.43 -27.65
CA LEU A 858 -27.25 6.61 -26.98
C LEU A 858 -26.85 5.35 -26.22
N GLU A 859 -27.79 4.67 -25.54
CA GLU A 859 -27.51 3.42 -24.82
C GLU A 859 -27.12 2.28 -25.75
N LYS A 860 -27.79 2.10 -26.90
CA LYS A 860 -27.39 1.13 -27.94
C LYS A 860 -25.92 1.32 -28.35
N VAL A 861 -25.54 2.54 -28.70
CA VAL A 861 -24.17 2.85 -29.16
C VAL A 861 -23.16 2.72 -28.02
N THR A 862 -23.50 3.18 -26.81
CA THR A 862 -22.67 3.03 -25.61
C THR A 862 -22.39 1.55 -25.28
N ASN A 863 -23.38 0.67 -25.43
CA ASN A 863 -23.23 -0.77 -25.23
C ASN A 863 -22.32 -1.42 -26.27
N ILE A 864 -22.36 -0.99 -27.54
CA ILE A 864 -21.43 -1.45 -28.57
C ILE A 864 -20.00 -1.01 -28.25
N ILE A 865 -19.84 0.27 -27.91
CA ILE A 865 -18.57 0.92 -27.55
C ILE A 865 -17.91 0.24 -26.34
N ASN A 866 -18.65 0.00 -25.27
CA ASN A 866 -18.15 -0.70 -24.08
C ASN A 866 -17.97 -2.23 -24.28
N SER A 867 -18.36 -2.78 -25.43
CA SER A 867 -18.19 -4.21 -25.70
C SER A 867 -16.76 -4.55 -26.10
N ARG A 868 -16.33 -5.79 -25.82
CA ARG A 868 -15.02 -6.31 -26.28
C ARG A 868 -14.89 -6.39 -27.81
N ASN A 869 -15.97 -6.15 -28.57
CA ASN A 869 -15.93 -6.21 -30.02
C ASN A 869 -15.17 -5.03 -30.64
N VAL A 870 -15.08 -3.88 -29.95
CA VAL A 870 -14.28 -2.71 -30.38
C VAL A 870 -12.81 -3.05 -30.62
N VAL A 871 -12.27 -4.03 -29.88
CA VAL A 871 -10.89 -4.52 -30.05
C VAL A 871 -10.67 -5.24 -31.38
N ASN A 872 -11.73 -5.79 -32.00
CA ASN A 872 -11.67 -6.59 -33.22
C ASN A 872 -12.09 -5.81 -34.49
N ASN A 873 -12.55 -4.56 -34.33
CA ASN A 873 -12.97 -3.69 -35.43
C ASN A 873 -11.77 -3.05 -36.14
N THR A 874 -11.98 -2.51 -37.35
CA THR A 874 -11.01 -1.62 -38.00
C THR A 874 -10.99 -0.24 -37.34
N ALA A 875 -9.91 0.52 -37.56
CA ALA A 875 -9.77 1.88 -37.05
C ALA A 875 -10.90 2.81 -37.52
N ASP A 876 -11.37 2.64 -38.76
CA ASP A 876 -12.48 3.40 -39.35
C ASP A 876 -13.81 3.04 -38.67
N ILE A 877 -14.09 1.74 -38.48
CA ILE A 877 -15.32 1.28 -37.80
C ILE A 877 -15.37 1.82 -36.36
N ASN A 878 -14.24 1.83 -35.66
CA ASN A 878 -14.15 2.40 -34.32
C ASN A 878 -14.39 3.92 -34.33
N GLU A 879 -13.68 4.67 -35.19
CA GLU A 879 -13.92 6.12 -35.34
C GLU A 879 -15.38 6.45 -35.65
N PHE A 880 -16.05 5.63 -36.47
CA PHE A 880 -17.47 5.78 -36.77
C PHE A 880 -18.33 5.62 -35.51
N TYR A 881 -18.13 4.58 -34.71
CA TYR A 881 -18.86 4.42 -33.44
C TYR A 881 -18.66 5.59 -32.49
N PHE A 882 -17.41 6.04 -32.28
CA PHE A 882 -17.11 7.18 -31.41
C PHE A 882 -17.72 8.49 -31.92
N THR A 883 -17.67 8.74 -33.24
CA THR A 883 -18.30 9.93 -33.84
C THR A 883 -19.82 9.93 -33.65
N ILE A 884 -20.47 8.77 -33.76
CA ILE A 884 -21.91 8.61 -33.48
C ILE A 884 -22.21 8.88 -32.00
N TYR A 885 -21.42 8.32 -31.09
CA TYR A 885 -21.56 8.54 -29.64
C TYR A 885 -21.42 10.02 -29.26
N VAL A 886 -20.42 10.71 -29.81
CA VAL A 886 -20.19 12.14 -29.61
C VAL A 886 -21.38 12.96 -30.12
N ALA A 887 -21.89 12.64 -31.31
CA ALA A 887 -23.05 13.30 -31.88
C ALA A 887 -24.31 13.12 -31.00
N LEU A 888 -24.56 11.91 -30.53
CA LEU A 888 -25.67 11.59 -29.63
C LEU A 888 -25.51 12.22 -28.23
N LYS A 889 -24.28 12.39 -27.73
CA LYS A 889 -24.00 13.12 -26.47
C LYS A 889 -24.24 14.62 -26.56
N LEU A 890 -23.92 15.24 -27.70
CA LEU A 890 -24.23 16.65 -27.93
C LEU A 890 -25.73 16.86 -28.14
N ASN A 891 -26.38 15.99 -28.93
CA ASN A 891 -27.82 16.03 -29.26
C ASN A 891 -28.31 17.44 -29.70
N ASN A 892 -27.47 18.16 -30.44
CA ASN A 892 -27.71 19.53 -30.87
C ASN A 892 -26.98 19.79 -32.21
N LEU A 893 -27.71 20.26 -33.23
CA LEU A 893 -27.19 20.46 -34.59
C LEU A 893 -26.15 21.58 -34.68
N ASP A 894 -26.29 22.68 -33.94
CA ASP A 894 -25.36 23.79 -33.98
C ASP A 894 -24.03 23.45 -33.28
N GLU A 895 -24.08 22.74 -32.15
CA GLU A 895 -22.90 22.19 -31.48
C GLU A 895 -22.19 21.14 -32.37
N LEU A 896 -22.95 20.30 -33.09
CA LEU A 896 -22.42 19.32 -34.05
C LEU A 896 -21.70 20.01 -35.23
N ARG A 897 -22.34 20.99 -35.86
CA ARG A 897 -21.75 21.82 -36.94
C ARG A 897 -20.51 22.55 -36.47
N LEU A 898 -20.56 23.13 -35.27
CA LEU A 898 -19.42 23.79 -34.63
C LEU A 898 -18.26 22.82 -34.43
N LEU A 899 -18.51 21.59 -33.96
CA LEU A 899 -17.47 20.58 -33.76
C LEU A 899 -16.86 20.10 -35.09
N PHE A 900 -17.68 19.79 -36.10
CA PHE A 900 -17.21 19.29 -37.39
C PHE A 900 -16.62 20.38 -38.30
N SER A 901 -16.70 21.66 -37.91
CA SER A 901 -16.07 22.77 -38.63
C SER A 901 -14.53 22.77 -38.58
N GLU A 902 -13.92 22.09 -37.60
CA GLU A 902 -12.46 21.97 -37.46
C GLU A 902 -12.03 20.50 -37.33
N SER A 903 -11.37 19.95 -38.35
CA SER A 903 -10.85 18.57 -38.33
C SER A 903 -9.87 18.31 -37.18
N ALA A 904 -9.18 19.34 -36.68
CA ALA A 904 -8.30 19.24 -35.52
C ALA A 904 -9.05 18.85 -34.22
N LEU A 905 -10.32 19.23 -34.05
CA LEU A 905 -11.11 18.92 -32.85
C LEU A 905 -11.54 17.45 -32.83
N ILE A 906 -12.02 16.94 -33.97
CA ILE A 906 -12.42 15.53 -34.17
C ILE A 906 -11.25 14.62 -33.82
N ASN A 907 -10.07 14.96 -34.32
CA ASN A 907 -8.82 14.27 -34.05
C ASN A 907 -8.41 14.29 -32.57
N ILE A 908 -8.63 15.40 -31.85
CA ILE A 908 -8.41 15.47 -30.40
C ILE A 908 -9.43 14.61 -29.65
N ILE A 909 -10.70 14.59 -30.06
CA ILE A 909 -11.74 13.72 -29.48
C ILE A 909 -11.40 12.24 -29.66
N ASN A 910 -11.06 11.81 -30.88
CA ASN A 910 -10.59 10.44 -31.14
C ASN A 910 -9.36 10.08 -30.29
N SER A 911 -8.49 11.05 -30.02
CA SER A 911 -7.32 10.87 -29.16
C SER A 911 -7.68 10.77 -27.67
N VAL A 912 -8.72 11.47 -27.21
CA VAL A 912 -9.28 11.32 -25.83
C VAL A 912 -9.96 9.96 -25.67
N GLU A 913 -10.75 9.51 -26.64
CA GLU A 913 -11.31 8.16 -26.63
C GLU A 913 -10.19 7.11 -26.65
N THR A 914 -9.16 7.29 -27.47
CA THR A 914 -7.97 6.41 -27.47
C THR A 914 -7.31 6.33 -26.10
N ILE A 915 -7.25 7.43 -25.34
CA ILE A 915 -6.75 7.47 -23.96
C ILE A 915 -7.64 6.66 -23.01
N ILE A 916 -8.96 6.88 -23.05
CA ILE A 916 -9.93 6.16 -22.21
C ILE A 916 -9.81 4.65 -22.45
N TYR A 917 -9.73 4.24 -23.71
CA TYR A 917 -9.61 2.85 -24.11
C TYR A 917 -8.25 2.24 -23.77
N TYR A 918 -7.17 3.02 -23.91
CA TYR A 918 -5.83 2.61 -23.51
C TYR A 918 -5.74 2.34 -22.00
N GLN A 919 -6.34 3.20 -21.16
CA GLN A 919 -6.44 2.95 -19.71
C GLN A 919 -7.34 1.75 -19.40
N HIS A 920 -8.52 1.64 -20.04
CA HIS A 920 -9.49 0.61 -19.71
C HIS A 920 -9.06 -0.81 -20.12
N PHE A 921 -8.38 -0.95 -21.27
CA PHE A 921 -7.99 -2.25 -21.82
C PHE A 921 -6.50 -2.57 -21.68
N GLY A 922 -5.66 -1.62 -21.22
CA GLY A 922 -4.20 -1.79 -21.13
C GLY A 922 -3.54 -2.08 -22.49
N LYS A 923 -4.18 -1.66 -23.58
CA LYS A 923 -3.77 -1.91 -24.96
C LYS A 923 -4.13 -0.72 -25.83
N TYR A 924 -3.24 -0.38 -26.75
CA TYR A 924 -3.53 0.63 -27.76
C TYR A 924 -4.59 0.11 -28.75
N ILE A 925 -5.76 0.74 -28.74
CA ILE A 925 -6.83 0.53 -29.71
C ILE A 925 -6.77 1.67 -30.72
N GLN A 926 -6.66 1.31 -32.00
CA GLN A 926 -6.51 2.27 -33.08
C GLN A 926 -7.89 2.86 -33.44
N ILE A 927 -8.00 4.19 -33.44
CA ILE A 927 -9.23 4.94 -33.75
C ILE A 927 -8.87 6.00 -34.80
N GLY A 928 -9.38 5.83 -36.02
CA GLY A 928 -9.20 6.72 -37.19
C GLY A 928 -7.78 6.78 -37.78
N TYR A 929 -6.76 6.99 -36.95
CA TYR A 929 -5.39 7.22 -37.40
C TYR A 929 -4.55 5.93 -37.59
N GLU A 930 -3.63 5.94 -38.56
CA GLU A 930 -2.64 4.87 -38.81
C GLU A 930 -1.40 4.89 -37.87
N PHE A 931 -1.55 5.31 -36.62
CA PHE A 931 -0.44 5.23 -35.65
C PHE A 931 -0.35 3.85 -35.00
N LYS A 932 0.87 3.32 -34.87
CA LYS A 932 1.14 1.95 -34.39
C LYS A 932 1.11 1.81 -32.86
N ASN A 933 1.09 2.92 -32.11
CA ASN A 933 1.02 2.97 -30.65
C ASN A 933 0.67 4.39 -30.17
N ILE A 934 0.35 4.50 -28.87
CA ILE A 934 -0.03 5.77 -28.23
C ILE A 934 1.09 6.82 -28.24
N ILE A 935 2.36 6.39 -28.17
CA ILE A 935 3.54 7.27 -28.29
C ILE A 935 3.59 7.92 -29.68
N GLY A 936 3.29 7.16 -30.74
CA GLY A 936 3.26 7.66 -32.12
C GLY A 936 2.17 8.71 -32.33
N LEU A 937 0.96 8.43 -31.82
CA LEU A 937 -0.16 9.38 -31.79
C LEU A 937 0.22 10.67 -31.03
N SER A 938 0.69 10.53 -29.78
CA SER A 938 1.12 11.65 -28.93
C SER A 938 2.20 12.49 -29.61
N ASN A 939 3.20 11.85 -30.20
CA ASN A 939 4.27 12.52 -30.93
C ASN A 939 3.77 13.27 -32.18
N ASN A 940 2.70 12.82 -32.83
CA ASN A 940 2.12 13.49 -33.98
C ASN A 940 1.34 14.75 -33.55
N LEU A 941 0.48 14.63 -32.53
CA LEU A 941 -0.29 15.75 -31.97
C LEU A 941 0.63 16.91 -31.57
N PHE A 942 1.73 16.64 -30.86
CA PHE A 942 2.70 17.66 -30.45
C PHE A 942 3.56 18.22 -31.59
N ASN A 943 3.54 17.62 -32.78
CA ASN A 943 4.23 18.13 -33.98
C ASN A 943 3.32 18.99 -34.87
N GLY A 944 1.99 18.78 -34.85
CA GLY A 944 1.06 19.48 -35.71
C GLY A 944 0.70 20.88 -35.17
N SER A 945 1.05 21.92 -35.91
CA SER A 945 0.71 23.31 -35.55
C SER A 945 -0.80 23.56 -35.42
N SER A 946 -1.62 22.80 -36.14
CA SER A 946 -3.08 22.82 -36.05
C SER A 946 -3.64 22.27 -34.73
N TYR A 947 -2.90 21.41 -34.01
CA TYR A 947 -3.35 20.85 -32.74
C TYR A 947 -2.90 21.67 -31.53
N ALA A 948 -1.92 22.57 -31.70
CA ALA A 948 -1.34 23.37 -30.61
C ALA A 948 -2.36 24.13 -29.74
N PRO A 949 -3.47 24.69 -30.26
CA PRO A 949 -4.52 25.32 -29.43
C PRO A 949 -5.33 24.36 -28.55
N TYR A 950 -5.19 23.05 -28.75
CA TYR A 950 -5.99 21.98 -28.14
C TYR A 950 -5.17 20.99 -27.31
N LEU A 951 -3.84 21.11 -27.30
CA LEU A 951 -2.95 20.19 -26.56
C LEU A 951 -3.19 20.19 -25.03
N ASP A 952 -3.61 21.30 -24.43
CA ASP A 952 -3.99 21.33 -23.00
C ASP A 952 -5.19 20.40 -22.70
N ILE A 953 -6.13 20.24 -23.64
CA ILE A 953 -7.26 19.29 -23.52
C ILE A 953 -6.73 17.85 -23.54
N TYR A 954 -5.80 17.55 -24.45
CA TYR A 954 -5.17 16.23 -24.56
C TYR A 954 -4.31 15.87 -23.34
N ILE A 955 -3.53 16.83 -22.81
CA ILE A 955 -2.74 16.65 -21.58
C ILE A 955 -3.65 16.50 -20.36
N HIS A 956 -4.75 17.25 -20.28
CA HIS A 956 -5.76 17.07 -19.24
C HIS A 956 -6.37 15.67 -19.31
N ALA A 957 -6.73 15.19 -20.50
CA ALA A 957 -7.25 13.83 -20.70
C ALA A 957 -6.28 12.74 -20.23
N LEU A 958 -4.99 12.84 -20.58
CA LEU A 958 -3.97 11.89 -20.14
C LEU A 958 -3.91 11.79 -18.61
N LYS A 959 -4.01 12.92 -17.89
CA LYS A 959 -3.97 12.95 -16.43
C LYS A 959 -5.29 12.48 -15.80
N GLN A 960 -6.42 12.98 -16.31
CA GLN A 960 -7.76 12.70 -15.78
C GLN A 960 -8.20 11.23 -15.96
N TYR A 961 -7.62 10.55 -16.95
CA TYR A 961 -7.80 9.12 -17.20
C TYR A 961 -6.54 8.29 -16.91
N GLU A 962 -5.63 8.74 -16.04
CA GLU A 962 -4.47 7.97 -15.53
C GLU A 962 -3.52 7.39 -16.60
N ALA A 963 -3.61 7.84 -17.85
CA ALA A 963 -2.80 7.36 -18.97
C ALA A 963 -1.48 8.12 -19.13
N PHE A 964 -1.28 9.21 -18.38
CA PHE A 964 -0.11 10.08 -18.47
C PHE A 964 1.18 9.35 -18.07
N GLU A 965 1.22 8.70 -16.91
CA GLU A 965 2.39 7.93 -16.47
C GLU A 965 2.60 6.69 -17.34
N LEU A 966 1.52 5.96 -17.68
CA LEU A 966 1.57 4.82 -18.60
C LEU A 966 2.19 5.18 -19.98
N LEU A 967 1.96 6.41 -20.46
CA LEU A 967 2.55 6.91 -21.71
C LEU A 967 4.04 7.28 -21.53
N LEU A 968 4.43 7.79 -20.37
CA LEU A 968 5.83 8.11 -20.05
C LEU A 968 6.67 6.83 -19.88
N ASP A 969 6.11 5.80 -19.23
CA ASP A 969 6.74 4.48 -19.07
C ASP A 969 6.98 3.77 -20.42
N GLU A 970 6.04 3.88 -21.36
CA GLU A 970 6.24 3.32 -22.70
C GLU A 970 7.23 4.14 -23.56
N ASP A 971 7.43 5.45 -23.32
CA ASP A 971 8.34 6.33 -24.06
C ASP A 971 9.84 6.09 -23.73
N LYS A 972 10.28 4.84 -23.88
CA LYS A 972 11.66 4.35 -23.67
C LYS A 972 12.74 5.10 -24.47
N LYS A 973 12.36 5.94 -25.44
CA LYS A 973 13.26 6.77 -26.25
C LYS A 973 13.23 8.26 -25.85
N GLY A 974 12.40 8.65 -24.86
CA GLY A 974 12.23 10.01 -24.39
C GLY A 974 11.76 11.00 -25.48
N THR A 975 11.01 10.50 -26.46
CA THR A 975 10.56 11.28 -27.63
C THR A 975 9.36 12.16 -27.33
N PHE A 976 8.39 11.62 -26.61
CA PHE A 976 7.23 12.34 -26.11
C PHE A 976 7.64 13.26 -24.96
N ARG A 977 8.44 12.79 -24.00
CA ARG A 977 8.93 13.60 -22.86
C ARG A 977 9.61 14.90 -23.32
N LYS A 978 10.52 14.84 -24.30
CA LYS A 978 11.17 16.04 -24.90
C LYS A 978 10.19 17.02 -25.54
N LYS A 979 9.10 16.54 -26.15
CA LYS A 979 8.07 17.40 -26.76
C LYS A 979 7.16 18.02 -25.72
N LEU A 980 6.85 17.28 -24.65
CA LEU A 980 6.11 17.77 -23.50
C LEU A 980 6.90 18.87 -22.77
N ASP A 981 8.20 18.69 -22.58
CA ASP A 981 9.10 19.74 -22.04
C ASP A 981 9.10 21.00 -22.94
N ASN A 982 9.17 20.82 -24.26
CA ASN A 982 9.11 21.92 -25.22
C ASN A 982 7.73 22.61 -25.22
N TYR A 983 6.66 21.85 -25.03
CA TYR A 983 5.31 22.38 -24.88
C TYR A 983 5.19 23.25 -23.64
N TYR A 984 5.63 22.78 -22.47
CA TYR A 984 5.56 23.57 -21.24
C TYR A 984 6.45 24.83 -21.28
N LYS A 985 7.55 24.82 -22.04
CA LYS A 985 8.40 26.01 -22.27
C LYS A 985 7.75 27.07 -23.14
N ASN A 986 7.07 26.67 -24.22
CA ASN A 986 6.46 27.62 -25.18
C ASN A 986 5.00 27.96 -24.85
N LYS A 987 4.33 27.09 -24.08
CA LYS A 987 2.96 27.15 -23.57
C LYS A 987 1.97 27.91 -24.48
N PRO A 988 1.65 27.36 -25.68
CA PRO A 988 0.73 28.00 -26.62
C PRO A 988 -0.64 28.23 -25.97
N LYS A 989 -1.30 29.33 -26.33
CA LYS A 989 -2.58 29.72 -25.74
C LYS A 989 -3.69 28.73 -26.15
N GLN A 990 -4.25 28.01 -25.17
CA GLN A 990 -5.41 27.13 -25.36
C GLN A 990 -6.61 27.92 -25.93
N ASN A 991 -7.30 27.33 -26.89
CA ASN A 991 -8.58 27.83 -27.37
C ASN A 991 -9.73 27.26 -26.51
N THR A 992 -10.19 28.02 -25.52
CA THR A 992 -11.20 27.59 -24.54
C THR A 992 -12.63 27.50 -25.10
N LYS A 993 -12.87 27.98 -26.33
CA LYS A 993 -14.19 28.02 -27.00
C LYS A 993 -14.92 26.66 -26.99
N TYR A 994 -14.16 25.57 -27.05
CA TYR A 994 -14.70 24.21 -27.15
C TYR A 994 -14.74 23.44 -25.81
N ASN A 995 -14.22 24.01 -24.71
CA ASN A 995 -14.15 23.33 -23.41
C ASN A 995 -15.52 22.81 -22.94
N LYS A 996 -16.59 23.59 -23.18
CA LYS A 996 -17.97 23.22 -22.87
C LYS A 996 -18.47 21.99 -23.64
N LEU A 997 -18.09 21.84 -24.92
CA LEU A 997 -18.44 20.65 -25.70
C LEU A 997 -17.70 19.42 -25.13
N PHE A 998 -16.40 19.56 -24.81
CA PHE A 998 -15.63 18.47 -24.19
C PHE A 998 -16.18 18.05 -22.82
N ASN A 999 -16.56 19.00 -21.94
CA ASN A 999 -17.20 18.69 -20.66
C ASN A 999 -18.56 17.97 -20.83
N LYS A 1000 -19.31 18.27 -21.91
CA LYS A 1000 -20.60 17.64 -22.23
C LYS A 1000 -20.46 16.23 -22.80
N ILE A 1001 -19.42 15.99 -23.60
CA ILE A 1001 -19.09 14.67 -24.19
C ILE A 1001 -18.50 13.74 -23.12
N PHE A 1002 -17.52 14.25 -22.34
CA PHE A 1002 -16.73 13.49 -21.38
C PHE A 1002 -17.09 13.86 -19.94
N SER A 1003 -17.94 13.05 -19.30
CA SER A 1003 -18.48 13.32 -17.96
C SER A 1003 -17.45 13.43 -16.83
N LYS A 1004 -16.20 12.98 -17.04
CA LYS A 1004 -15.10 13.14 -16.08
C LYS A 1004 -14.25 14.41 -16.31
N PHE A 1005 -14.50 15.21 -17.34
CA PHE A 1005 -13.76 16.45 -17.58
C PHE A 1005 -14.26 17.61 -16.71
N SER A 1006 -13.32 18.45 -16.28
CA SER A 1006 -13.59 19.65 -15.48
C SER A 1006 -12.82 20.87 -16.04
N LEU A 1007 -12.83 21.02 -17.37
CA LEU A 1007 -12.17 22.15 -18.03
C LEU A 1007 -12.90 23.45 -17.68
N LYS A 1008 -12.15 24.47 -17.26
CA LYS A 1008 -12.72 25.79 -16.95
C LYS A 1008 -13.35 26.42 -18.21
N GLU A 1009 -14.58 26.87 -18.06
CA GLU A 1009 -15.24 27.75 -19.02
C GLU A 1009 -14.78 29.20 -18.75
N ASN A 1010 -14.57 29.96 -19.83
CA ASN A 1010 -14.22 31.39 -19.84
C ASN A 1010 -15.26 32.14 -20.68
#